data_AF-A0A814G6T3-F1
#
_entry.id   AF-A0A814G6T3-F1
#
_cell.length_a   1.000
_cell.length_b   1.000
_cell.length_c   1.000
_cell.angle_alpha   90.00
_cell.angle_beta   90.00
_cell.angle_gamma   90.00
#
_symmetry.space_group_name_H-M   'P 1'
#
loop_
_entity.id
_entity.type
_entity.pdbx_description
1 polymer ?
#
loop_
_entity_poly.entity_id
_entity_poly.type
_entity_poly.pdbx_seq_one_letter_code
_entity_poly.pdbx_strand_id
1 'polypeptide(L)'
;MQFLRRFSQIRYLSSIKTNVSPSTKQKELSEIQKLMRNYNNSHESIRTLALFEWMVNISDTKPDFPCYLQIIRACGEVNHFNFCQKVHDFIKNDRTLDQNEYYQLQTKLIYMYAKINRLDFAEQIFQSLTTNTNNQTKHISLFGTLFKSYNMNGQANKTIDVYENELLNNKTIELDAITATCVLNACSDCHRLNIGKHIHNEVIRLKLLDSSNVRLVTALMDMYCKCGSIDRARELFDQYLPELDCIAYSTMMKAYLAANQPNQVLDLFKQLQSTSISPDVSLYLHVISAGKELQQPEQAEFIHRTIRSLHRIYVPCRFQHAQDQSTLVVERALRSIRMDAYETSLIRNFCIIAHVDHGKSTLADRLLELTGTIPKSKENRQVLDKLEVERERGITVKAAAVSMFYPYQNQTYLLNLIDTPGHVDFSTEVARSLSACQSAILLVDAAQGIQAQTVANFLLACDSFMEVIAVINKIDLKEAKVERTIRQIESEFGLPAKNIIQVSAKHGTNCDKILEEIVKQLPSPNYSRTKPLRLFVFDSAFASNINSTVINVAVTDGIVRAGDKIASKLSGKNYTVLETGIFTYPDRVKTDALYAGHVGYIICDTKHVQDAVVGDTFHHQGVNVEPLQTFKVPKPMVFAGFFPFEEAQYNVFEQSIERLALNDTGVRIIPTSNPAFGKGMRIGFLGLLHMEIFNQRLQSEFAQQVITTFPGVAYQCRIVGKDNIKDYGSDLLTISDPLKWPDTNIIRETLEPIVFGQILTPTQFASLVKIICDERRGDLIEEYCIDEKRTLLKYKLPLAEIVYDFFDQLKQITSGYGTFDYEDGGYEKSNIVKMRICINQEEIDELSVLCHAKRAQVVGKEIVTKLKENIDRQQYAVKIEAKVHATVLARQNIPPYKKDVGAKLYGGDKTRLMKLLKRQEEGKERMRSIANIQVPRDAIIAVLKRK
;
A
#
# COMPACT_ATOMS: atom_id res chain seq x y z
N MET A 1 -19.45 16.32 8.37
CA MET A 1 -19.66 15.60 9.66
C MET A 1 -18.46 14.75 10.12
N GLN A 2 -17.77 13.99 9.24
CA GLN A 2 -16.51 13.31 9.61
C GLN A 2 -15.40 14.28 10.09
N PHE A 3 -15.40 15.51 9.55
CA PHE A 3 -14.54 16.62 9.98
C PHE A 3 -14.72 16.99 11.48
N LEU A 4 -15.96 17.01 11.98
CA LEU A 4 -16.29 17.34 13.37
C LEU A 4 -15.98 16.19 14.35
N ARG A 5 -16.08 14.94 13.91
CA ARG A 5 -15.79 13.75 14.74
C ARG A 5 -14.28 13.51 14.97
N ARG A 6 -13.43 13.90 14.02
CA ARG A 6 -11.97 13.88 14.22
C ARG A 6 -11.48 15.10 15.03
N PHE A 7 -12.14 16.25 14.89
CA PHE A 7 -11.92 17.43 15.75
C PHE A 7 -12.19 17.16 17.23
N SER A 8 -13.18 16.32 17.57
CA SER A 8 -13.46 15.94 18.96
C SER A 8 -12.37 15.06 19.60
N GLN A 9 -11.59 14.31 18.82
CA GLN A 9 -10.45 13.53 19.34
C GLN A 9 -9.25 14.43 19.69
N ILE A 10 -9.06 15.55 18.99
CA ILE A 10 -8.02 16.54 19.30
C ILE A 10 -8.37 17.31 20.59
N ARG A 11 -9.66 17.55 20.86
CA ARG A 11 -10.15 18.03 22.17
C ARG A 11 -9.79 17.10 23.33
N TYR A 12 -9.62 15.81 23.10
CA TYR A 12 -9.23 14.88 24.16
C TYR A 12 -7.77 15.11 24.60
N LEU A 13 -6.88 15.45 23.66
CA LEU A 13 -5.49 15.83 23.97
C LEU A 13 -5.39 17.18 24.71
N SER A 14 -6.37 18.07 24.53
CA SER A 14 -6.46 19.34 25.28
C SER A 14 -6.85 19.17 26.76
N SER A 15 -7.24 17.97 27.19
CA SER A 15 -7.67 17.70 28.58
C SER A 15 -6.54 17.33 29.54
N ILE A 16 -5.31 17.17 29.04
CA ILE A 16 -4.13 16.88 29.86
C ILE A 16 -3.56 18.20 30.40
N LYS A 17 -4.20 18.75 31.44
CA LYS A 17 -3.56 19.73 32.34
C LYS A 17 -2.64 18.97 33.28
N THR A 18 -1.38 18.77 32.90
CA THR A 18 -0.33 18.30 33.83
C THR A 18 0.77 19.33 33.98
N ASN A 19 1.14 19.60 35.23
CA ASN A 19 2.26 20.44 35.64
C ASN A 19 3.58 19.88 35.10
N VAL A 20 3.99 20.34 33.92
CA VAL A 20 5.29 20.03 33.31
C VAL A 20 6.19 21.26 33.38
N SER A 21 7.46 21.05 33.76
CA SER A 21 8.47 22.10 33.90
C SER A 21 8.70 22.90 32.60
N PRO A 22 9.05 24.20 32.67
CA PRO A 22 9.19 25.08 31.49
C PRO A 22 10.21 24.59 30.44
N SER A 23 11.26 23.90 30.86
CA SER A 23 12.33 23.38 29.99
C SER A 23 11.89 22.20 29.12
N THR A 24 10.99 21.36 29.62
CA THR A 24 10.46 20.20 28.89
C THR A 24 9.46 20.65 27.84
N LYS A 25 8.65 21.68 28.14
CA LYS A 25 7.72 22.31 27.20
C LYS A 25 8.45 22.88 25.98
N GLN A 26 9.58 23.55 26.17
CA GLN A 26 10.36 24.10 25.05
C GLN A 26 10.95 23.02 24.11
N LYS A 27 11.35 21.85 24.64
CA LYS A 27 11.86 20.75 23.82
C LYS A 27 10.75 20.11 22.98
N GLU A 28 9.61 19.82 23.58
CA GLU A 28 8.42 19.28 22.91
C GLU A 28 7.91 20.24 21.82
N LEU A 29 7.93 21.55 22.07
CA LEU A 29 7.58 22.58 21.09
C LEU A 29 8.50 22.57 19.86
N SER A 30 9.82 22.41 20.06
CA SER A 30 10.77 22.35 18.95
C SER A 30 10.56 21.11 18.07
N GLU A 31 10.16 19.99 18.66
CA GLU A 31 9.87 18.76 17.94
C GLU A 31 8.56 18.85 17.16
N ILE A 32 7.54 19.51 17.72
CA ILE A 32 6.26 19.73 17.04
C ILE A 32 6.41 20.69 15.86
N GLN A 33 7.19 21.77 16.02
CA GLN A 33 7.52 22.68 14.92
C GLN A 33 8.33 21.96 13.82
N LYS A 34 9.25 21.04 14.19
CA LYS A 34 9.96 20.19 13.21
C LYS A 34 9.01 19.22 12.49
N LEU A 35 8.07 18.61 13.21
CA LEU A 35 7.06 17.73 12.63
C LEU A 35 6.16 18.48 11.63
N MET A 36 5.68 19.68 12.01
CA MET A 36 4.91 20.55 11.11
C MET A 36 5.67 20.89 9.83
N ARG A 37 6.99 21.12 9.91
CA ARG A 37 7.84 21.37 8.74
C ARG A 37 8.01 20.12 7.86
N ASN A 38 8.08 18.92 8.45
CA ASN A 38 8.28 17.66 7.74
C ASN A 38 7.02 17.17 6.99
N TYR A 39 5.81 17.49 7.48
CA TYR A 39 4.55 17.13 6.80
C TYR A 39 4.34 17.77 5.42
N ASN A 40 5.27 18.64 4.97
CA ASN A 40 5.25 19.29 3.65
C ASN A 40 5.39 18.30 2.48
N ASN A 41 5.94 17.10 2.70
CA ASN A 41 6.19 16.10 1.63
C ASN A 41 5.09 15.05 1.46
N SER A 42 4.09 14.99 2.37
CA SER A 42 3.13 13.88 2.43
C SER A 42 1.66 14.28 2.18
N HIS A 43 1.37 15.54 1.81
CA HIS A 43 -0.01 16.04 1.59
C HIS A 43 -0.97 15.86 2.80
N GLU A 44 -0.43 15.84 4.03
CA GLU A 44 -1.22 15.59 5.26
C GLU A 44 -1.79 16.86 5.92
N SER A 45 -2.51 17.68 5.16
CA SER A 45 -3.00 19.01 5.60
C SER A 45 -3.88 18.99 6.86
N ILE A 46 -4.61 17.90 7.12
CA ILE A 46 -5.47 17.75 8.31
C ILE A 46 -4.64 17.62 9.60
N ARG A 47 -3.48 16.93 9.56
CA ARG A 47 -2.63 16.72 10.74
C ARG A 47 -1.90 18.00 11.13
N THR A 48 -1.47 18.79 10.15
CA THR A 48 -0.86 20.11 10.39
C THR A 48 -1.82 21.05 11.12
N LEU A 49 -3.10 21.07 10.74
CA LEU A 49 -4.10 21.90 11.42
C LEU A 49 -4.45 21.38 12.84
N ALA A 50 -4.44 20.07 13.03
CA ALA A 50 -4.63 19.44 14.34
C ALA A 50 -3.52 19.82 15.33
N LEU A 51 -2.27 19.81 14.88
CA LEU A 51 -1.12 20.22 15.68
C LEU A 51 -1.15 21.71 16.00
N PHE A 52 -1.67 22.56 15.08
CA PHE A 52 -1.85 23.98 15.35
C PHE A 52 -2.89 24.23 16.44
N GLU A 53 -4.04 23.56 16.38
CA GLU A 53 -5.06 23.67 17.43
C GLU A 53 -4.56 23.14 18.78
N TRP A 54 -3.76 22.07 18.77
CA TRP A 54 -3.10 21.57 19.97
C TRP A 54 -2.13 22.61 20.56
N MET A 55 -1.29 23.22 19.73
CA MET A 55 -0.31 24.23 20.16
C MET A 55 -0.99 25.48 20.74
N VAL A 56 -2.05 25.98 20.10
CA VAL A 56 -2.84 27.13 20.57
C VAL A 56 -3.57 26.85 21.89
N ASN A 57 -4.02 25.61 22.13
CA ASN A 57 -4.80 25.26 23.31
C ASN A 57 -3.96 24.91 24.56
N ILE A 58 -2.70 24.51 24.39
CA ILE A 58 -1.87 23.97 25.49
C ILE A 58 -0.67 24.87 25.84
N SER A 59 -0.22 25.71 24.91
CA SER A 59 0.97 26.54 25.09
C SER A 59 0.70 28.02 24.78
N ASP A 60 1.15 28.93 25.65
CA ASP A 60 1.18 30.39 25.39
C ASP A 60 2.25 30.78 24.35
N THR A 61 2.85 29.80 23.67
CA THR A 61 3.93 29.99 22.70
C THR A 61 3.40 29.97 21.28
N LYS A 62 3.83 30.95 20.49
CA LYS A 62 3.32 31.21 19.15
C LYS A 62 4.11 30.41 18.08
N PRO A 63 3.47 30.05 16.95
CA PRO A 63 4.17 29.49 15.80
C PRO A 63 5.27 30.43 15.30
N ASP A 64 6.33 29.86 14.74
CA ASP A 64 7.30 30.65 13.98
C ASP A 64 6.78 30.98 12.56
N PHE A 65 7.43 31.93 11.89
CA PHE A 65 7.07 32.37 10.54
C PHE A 65 6.98 31.22 9.51
N PRO A 66 7.93 30.26 9.43
CA PRO A 66 7.81 29.11 8.55
C PRO A 66 6.58 28.22 8.84
N CYS A 67 6.22 28.01 10.11
CA CYS A 67 5.03 27.25 10.47
C CYS A 67 3.75 27.98 10.04
N TYR A 68 3.67 29.31 10.18
CA TYR A 68 2.54 30.09 9.69
C TYR A 68 2.30 29.90 8.18
N LEU A 69 3.36 29.89 7.37
CA LEU A 69 3.23 29.62 5.93
C LEU A 69 2.65 28.23 5.63
N GLN A 70 2.98 27.23 6.43
CA GLN A 70 2.45 25.86 6.29
C GLN A 70 0.99 25.76 6.73
N ILE A 71 0.62 26.44 7.82
CA ILE A 71 -0.75 26.47 8.32
C ILE A 71 -1.66 27.14 7.30
N ILE A 72 -1.26 28.28 6.72
CA ILE A 72 -2.05 28.99 5.69
C ILE A 72 -2.24 28.09 4.45
N ARG A 73 -1.20 27.35 4.04
CA ARG A 73 -1.30 26.39 2.93
C ARG A 73 -2.31 25.28 3.24
N ALA A 74 -2.20 24.65 4.40
CA ALA A 74 -3.09 23.57 4.83
C ALA A 74 -4.55 24.06 4.97
N CYS A 75 -4.76 25.27 5.48
CA CYS A 75 -6.06 25.93 5.53
C CYS A 75 -6.71 26.06 4.14
N GLY A 76 -5.94 26.45 3.14
CA GLY A 76 -6.42 26.58 1.76
C GLY A 76 -6.82 25.25 1.09
N GLU A 77 -6.34 24.11 1.60
CA GLU A 77 -6.69 22.78 1.08
C GLU A 77 -7.91 22.16 1.77
N VAL A 78 -8.12 22.48 3.06
CA VAL A 78 -9.19 21.89 3.89
C VAL A 78 -10.55 22.58 3.68
N ASN A 79 -10.58 23.70 2.97
CA ASN A 79 -11.80 24.44 2.56
C ASN A 79 -12.80 24.71 3.69
N HIS A 80 -12.31 25.06 4.90
CA HIS A 80 -13.13 25.30 6.08
C HIS A 80 -13.02 26.75 6.57
N PHE A 81 -13.99 27.60 6.20
CA PHE A 81 -13.97 29.04 6.42
C PHE A 81 -13.75 29.47 7.89
N ASN A 82 -14.53 28.91 8.82
CA ASN A 82 -14.45 29.30 10.25
C ASN A 82 -13.07 29.01 10.86
N PHE A 83 -12.33 28.04 10.32
CA PHE A 83 -11.01 27.70 10.81
C PHE A 83 -9.96 28.65 10.21
N CYS A 84 -10.09 28.98 8.93
CA CYS A 84 -9.23 29.96 8.27
C CYS A 84 -9.37 31.36 8.89
N GLN A 85 -10.58 31.74 9.30
CA GLN A 85 -10.81 32.98 10.03
C GLN A 85 -10.12 32.98 11.40
N LYS A 86 -10.18 31.86 12.16
CA LYS A 86 -9.44 31.73 13.42
C LYS A 86 -7.93 31.89 13.23
N VAL A 87 -7.37 31.30 12.18
CA VAL A 87 -5.93 31.43 11.85
C VAL A 87 -5.60 32.88 11.48
N HIS A 88 -6.44 33.54 10.68
CA HIS A 88 -6.25 34.95 10.33
C HIS A 88 -6.32 35.87 11.56
N ASP A 89 -7.33 35.70 12.43
CA ASP A 89 -7.44 36.46 13.68
C ASP A 89 -6.24 36.22 14.60
N PHE A 90 -5.70 34.99 14.62
CA PHE A 90 -4.51 34.65 15.39
C PHE A 90 -3.26 35.37 14.86
N ILE A 91 -3.04 35.37 13.54
CA ILE A 91 -1.93 36.10 12.90
C ILE A 91 -2.06 37.61 13.15
N LYS A 92 -3.26 38.16 13.06
CA LYS A 92 -3.52 39.60 13.29
C LYS A 92 -3.18 40.05 14.71
N ASN A 93 -3.40 39.16 15.69
CA ASN A 93 -3.12 39.44 17.10
C ASN A 93 -1.66 39.14 17.50
N ASP A 94 -0.84 38.63 16.56
CA ASP A 94 0.52 38.24 16.84
C ASP A 94 1.51 39.42 16.75
N ARG A 95 1.86 39.98 17.92
CA ARG A 95 2.85 41.06 18.06
C ARG A 95 4.32 40.64 17.91
N THR A 96 4.65 39.35 17.72
CA THR A 96 6.05 38.90 17.54
C THR A 96 6.50 38.88 16.08
N LEU A 97 5.59 39.12 15.13
CA LEU A 97 5.91 39.18 13.70
C LEU A 97 6.46 40.55 13.33
N ASP A 98 7.55 40.56 12.58
CA ASP A 98 8.08 41.78 11.99
C ASP A 98 7.15 42.31 10.88
N GLN A 99 7.20 43.61 10.58
CA GLN A 99 6.34 44.22 9.55
C GLN A 99 6.46 43.53 8.17
N ASN A 100 7.66 43.08 7.80
CA ASN A 100 7.90 42.34 6.56
C ASN A 100 7.31 40.92 6.59
N GLU A 101 7.42 40.22 7.72
CA GLU A 101 6.84 38.88 7.88
C GLU A 101 5.32 38.93 7.86
N TYR A 102 4.74 39.90 8.56
CA TYR A 102 3.31 40.15 8.57
C TYR A 102 2.79 40.47 7.15
N TYR A 103 3.50 41.31 6.40
CA TYR A 103 3.18 41.61 5.01
C TYR A 103 3.21 40.36 4.09
N GLN A 104 4.21 39.49 4.24
CA GLN A 104 4.31 38.23 3.48
C GLN A 104 3.19 37.24 3.84
N LEU A 105 2.82 37.14 5.12
CA LEU A 105 1.70 36.32 5.55
C LEU A 105 0.37 36.84 5.02
N GLN A 106 0.15 38.15 5.03
CA GLN A 106 -1.07 38.75 4.48
C GLN A 106 -1.21 38.51 2.98
N THR A 107 -0.11 38.57 2.22
CA THR A 107 -0.11 38.21 0.78
C THR A 107 -0.54 36.75 0.57
N LYS A 108 -0.10 35.82 1.45
CA LYS A 108 -0.56 34.42 1.39
C LYS A 108 -2.00 34.22 1.90
N LEU A 109 -2.47 35.03 2.83
CA LEU A 109 -3.86 35.00 3.30
C LEU A 109 -4.84 35.38 2.17
N ILE A 110 -4.50 36.38 1.33
CA ILE A 110 -5.28 36.72 0.12
C ILE A 110 -5.47 35.47 -0.75
N TYR A 111 -4.39 34.75 -1.04
CA TYR A 111 -4.44 33.53 -1.85
C TYR A 111 -5.22 32.38 -1.18
N MET A 112 -5.11 32.24 0.14
CA MET A 112 -5.89 31.26 0.92
C MET A 112 -7.39 31.53 0.85
N TYR A 113 -7.84 32.77 1.07
CA TYR A 113 -9.24 33.13 0.96
C TYR A 113 -9.77 32.98 -0.47
N ALA A 114 -8.93 33.26 -1.46
CA ALA A 114 -9.24 33.02 -2.86
C ALA A 114 -9.48 31.53 -3.17
N LYS A 115 -8.66 30.61 -2.62
CA LYS A 115 -8.87 29.16 -2.79
C LYS A 115 -10.17 28.65 -2.17
N ILE A 116 -10.65 29.30 -1.11
CA ILE A 116 -11.91 28.96 -0.41
C ILE A 116 -13.11 29.65 -1.07
N ASN A 117 -12.90 30.33 -2.21
CA ASN A 117 -13.91 31.08 -2.95
C ASN A 117 -14.58 32.20 -2.11
N ARG A 118 -13.80 32.88 -1.26
CA ARG A 118 -14.24 34.03 -0.43
C ARG A 118 -13.44 35.29 -0.77
N LEU A 119 -13.71 35.84 -1.96
CA LEU A 119 -13.00 36.99 -2.50
C LEU A 119 -13.20 38.28 -1.69
N ASP A 120 -14.36 38.47 -1.05
CA ASP A 120 -14.64 39.68 -0.26
C ASP A 120 -13.59 39.91 0.85
N PHE A 121 -13.13 38.83 1.50
CA PHE A 121 -12.10 38.91 2.53
C PHE A 121 -10.71 39.13 1.95
N ALA A 122 -10.44 38.57 0.76
CA ALA A 122 -9.19 38.80 0.05
C ALA A 122 -9.05 40.27 -0.39
N GLU A 123 -10.14 40.86 -0.88
CA GLU A 123 -10.23 42.27 -1.26
C GLU A 123 -10.07 43.22 -0.05
N GLN A 124 -10.69 42.90 1.10
CA GLN A 124 -10.51 43.68 2.33
C GLN A 124 -9.06 43.68 2.82
N ILE A 125 -8.38 42.52 2.80
CA ILE A 125 -6.97 42.43 3.18
C ILE A 125 -6.12 43.26 2.21
N PHE A 126 -6.39 43.15 0.91
CA PHE A 126 -5.71 43.92 -0.13
C PHE A 126 -5.87 45.43 0.08
N GLN A 127 -7.09 45.92 0.30
CA GLN A 127 -7.35 47.34 0.56
C GLN A 127 -6.67 47.83 1.85
N SER A 128 -6.66 47.01 2.91
CA SER A 128 -5.98 47.36 4.16
C SER A 128 -4.45 47.48 3.99
N LEU A 129 -3.88 46.74 3.04
CA LEU A 129 -2.46 46.77 2.72
C LEU A 129 -2.11 48.00 1.88
N THR A 130 -2.96 48.38 0.91
CA THR A 130 -2.73 49.52 0.04
C THR A 130 -2.91 50.86 0.75
N THR A 131 -3.73 50.94 1.80
CA THR A 131 -3.95 52.17 2.58
C THR A 131 -2.88 52.45 3.64
N ASN A 132 -2.15 51.44 4.11
CA ASN A 132 -1.23 51.57 5.26
C ASN A 132 0.24 51.83 4.87
N THR A 133 0.62 51.66 3.60
CA THR A 133 2.01 51.87 3.15
C THR A 133 2.22 53.30 2.64
N ASN A 134 2.76 54.17 3.48
CA ASN A 134 3.17 55.55 3.13
C ASN A 134 4.43 55.63 2.23
N ASN A 135 4.91 54.52 1.66
CA ASN A 135 6.11 54.50 0.81
C ASN A 135 5.75 54.20 -0.65
N GLN A 136 6.40 54.96 -1.53
CA GLN A 136 6.16 55.18 -2.95
C GLN A 136 6.34 53.96 -3.89
N THR A 137 6.13 52.73 -3.42
CA THR A 137 6.02 51.56 -4.30
C THR A 137 4.80 50.74 -3.89
N LYS A 138 3.67 50.96 -4.57
CA LYS A 138 2.61 49.95 -4.69
C LYS A 138 3.31 48.66 -5.18
N HIS A 139 3.52 47.69 -4.31
CA HIS A 139 4.25 46.47 -4.67
C HIS A 139 3.45 45.71 -5.73
N ILE A 140 3.97 45.67 -6.95
CA ILE A 140 3.37 44.99 -8.11
C ILE A 140 3.03 43.51 -7.80
N SER A 141 3.82 42.86 -6.94
CA SER A 141 3.60 41.49 -6.47
C SER A 141 2.27 41.26 -5.75
N LEU A 142 1.73 42.30 -5.09
CA LEU A 142 0.43 42.24 -4.41
C LEU A 142 -0.72 42.23 -5.44
N PHE A 143 -0.62 43.06 -6.48
CA PHE A 143 -1.54 43.06 -7.61
C PHE A 143 -1.46 41.72 -8.36
N GLY A 144 -0.27 41.20 -8.60
CA GLY A 144 -0.10 39.86 -9.20
C GLY A 144 -0.78 38.76 -8.39
N THR A 145 -0.72 38.82 -7.06
CA THR A 145 -1.40 37.86 -6.18
C THR A 145 -2.92 38.01 -6.23
N LEU A 146 -3.44 39.24 -6.24
CA LEU A 146 -4.87 39.52 -6.36
C LEU A 146 -5.42 39.10 -7.72
N PHE A 147 -4.74 39.42 -8.82
CA PHE A 147 -5.16 39.02 -10.17
C PHE A 147 -5.16 37.51 -10.35
N LYS A 148 -4.16 36.82 -9.80
CA LYS A 148 -4.16 35.36 -9.74
C LYS A 148 -5.38 34.82 -8.98
N SER A 149 -5.76 35.49 -7.89
CA SER A 149 -6.91 35.15 -7.06
C SER A 149 -8.24 35.31 -7.80
N TYR A 150 -8.39 36.37 -8.58
CA TYR A 150 -9.57 36.61 -9.41
C TYR A 150 -9.68 35.63 -10.58
N ASN A 151 -8.58 35.38 -11.28
CA ASN A 151 -8.56 34.44 -12.41
C ASN A 151 -8.90 33.01 -11.95
N MET A 152 -8.39 32.57 -10.79
CA MET A 152 -8.72 31.26 -10.22
C MET A 152 -10.21 31.07 -9.90
N ASN A 153 -10.93 32.15 -9.60
CA ASN A 153 -12.37 32.12 -9.30
C ASN A 153 -13.24 32.53 -10.51
N GLY A 154 -12.65 32.62 -11.71
CA GLY A 154 -13.36 32.97 -12.94
C GLY A 154 -13.81 34.44 -13.04
N GLN A 155 -13.27 35.34 -12.22
CA GLN A 155 -13.63 36.76 -12.20
C GLN A 155 -12.69 37.62 -13.06
N ALA A 156 -12.51 37.24 -14.34
CA ALA A 156 -11.58 37.92 -15.26
C ALA A 156 -11.92 39.41 -15.50
N ASN A 157 -13.21 39.78 -15.52
CA ASN A 157 -13.62 41.19 -15.68
C ASN A 157 -13.09 42.08 -14.54
N LYS A 158 -13.12 41.62 -13.29
CA LYS A 158 -12.59 42.39 -12.15
C LYS A 158 -11.08 42.60 -12.25
N THR A 159 -10.32 41.61 -12.74
CA THR A 159 -8.88 41.76 -12.99
C THR A 159 -8.63 42.91 -13.96
N ILE A 160 -9.43 43.01 -15.02
CA ILE A 160 -9.32 44.06 -16.03
C ILE A 160 -9.73 45.41 -15.44
N ASP A 161 -10.86 45.49 -14.72
CA ASP A 161 -11.34 46.74 -14.12
C ASP A 161 -10.31 47.32 -13.13
N VAL A 162 -9.69 46.47 -12.30
CA VAL A 162 -8.65 46.90 -11.37
C VAL A 162 -7.38 47.30 -12.12
N TYR A 163 -7.00 46.58 -13.17
CA TYR A 163 -5.86 46.96 -14.01
C TYR A 163 -6.06 48.33 -14.67
N GLU A 164 -7.22 48.58 -15.28
CA GLU A 164 -7.54 49.85 -15.95
C GLU A 164 -7.60 51.01 -14.95
N ASN A 165 -8.28 50.82 -13.80
CA ASN A 165 -8.47 51.89 -12.84
C ASN A 165 -7.20 52.22 -12.03
N GLU A 166 -6.42 51.21 -11.63
CA GLU A 166 -5.32 51.39 -10.69
C GLU A 166 -3.92 51.34 -11.30
N LEU A 167 -3.69 50.55 -12.35
CA LEU A 167 -2.36 50.34 -12.93
C LEU A 167 -2.18 51.11 -14.24
N LEU A 168 -3.15 51.07 -15.15
CA LEU A 168 -3.08 51.74 -16.45
C LEU A 168 -3.01 53.28 -16.32
N ASN A 169 -3.76 53.84 -15.37
CA ASN A 169 -3.81 55.28 -15.12
C ASN A 169 -2.61 55.79 -14.29
N ASN A 170 -1.89 54.93 -13.57
CA ASN A 170 -0.73 55.30 -12.75
C ASN A 170 0.59 54.96 -13.46
N LYS A 171 1.15 55.92 -14.20
CA LYS A 171 2.41 55.76 -14.97
C LYS A 171 3.68 55.48 -14.16
N THR A 172 3.60 55.45 -12.82
CA THR A 172 4.74 55.25 -11.92
C THR A 172 5.00 53.79 -11.56
N ILE A 173 4.12 52.86 -11.96
CA ILE A 173 4.20 51.44 -11.59
C ILE A 173 4.58 50.63 -12.83
N GLU A 174 5.77 50.04 -12.82
CA GLU A 174 6.22 49.13 -13.88
C GLU A 174 5.64 47.73 -13.67
N LEU A 175 5.15 47.10 -14.74
CA LEU A 175 4.61 45.75 -14.71
C LEU A 175 5.73 44.71 -14.58
N ASP A 176 5.48 43.65 -13.81
CA ASP A 176 6.31 42.46 -13.80
C ASP A 176 5.71 41.34 -14.69
N ALA A 177 6.50 40.34 -15.04
CA ALA A 177 6.08 39.25 -15.92
C ALA A 177 4.88 38.46 -15.37
N ILE A 178 4.79 38.30 -14.04
CA ILE A 178 3.71 37.56 -13.37
C ILE A 178 2.38 38.31 -13.48
N THR A 179 2.38 39.61 -13.18
CA THR A 179 1.19 40.46 -13.25
C THR A 179 0.74 40.60 -14.71
N ALA A 180 1.67 40.81 -15.65
CA ALA A 180 1.37 40.85 -17.08
C ALA A 180 0.71 39.54 -17.56
N THR A 181 1.23 38.38 -17.17
CA THR A 181 0.64 37.07 -17.50
C THR A 181 -0.80 36.94 -16.96
N CYS A 182 -1.05 37.39 -15.72
CA CYS A 182 -2.39 37.30 -15.13
C CYS A 182 -3.40 38.20 -15.84
N VAL A 183 -3.01 39.43 -16.21
CA VAL A 183 -3.90 40.33 -16.94
C VAL A 183 -4.13 39.83 -18.37
N LEU A 184 -3.11 39.27 -19.04
CA LEU A 184 -3.27 38.68 -20.37
C LEU A 184 -4.25 37.49 -20.37
N ASN A 185 -4.17 36.61 -19.37
CA ASN A 185 -5.15 35.53 -19.22
C ASN A 185 -6.57 36.07 -19.01
N ALA A 186 -6.74 37.13 -18.22
CA ALA A 186 -8.04 37.77 -18.05
C ALA A 186 -8.53 38.41 -19.36
N CYS A 187 -7.65 39.07 -20.12
CA CYS A 187 -7.96 39.62 -21.44
C CYS A 187 -8.34 38.52 -22.45
N SER A 188 -7.68 37.36 -22.37
CA SER A 188 -7.97 36.17 -23.18
C SER A 188 -9.39 35.67 -22.90
N ASP A 189 -9.76 35.50 -21.63
CA ASP A 189 -11.09 35.03 -21.24
C ASP A 189 -12.21 36.04 -21.52
N CYS A 190 -11.93 37.35 -21.38
CA CYS A 190 -12.87 38.42 -21.67
C CYS A 190 -12.84 38.92 -23.12
N HIS A 191 -11.99 38.35 -23.99
CA HIS A 191 -11.83 38.71 -25.40
C HIS A 191 -11.53 40.21 -25.64
N ARG A 192 -10.73 40.84 -24.76
CA ARG A 192 -10.40 42.29 -24.79
C ARG A 192 -9.08 42.57 -25.52
N LEU A 193 -9.13 42.57 -26.85
CA LEU A 193 -7.95 42.74 -27.71
C LEU A 193 -7.18 44.06 -27.50
N ASN A 194 -7.87 45.18 -27.26
CA ASN A 194 -7.24 46.50 -27.14
C ASN A 194 -6.30 46.59 -25.93
N ILE A 195 -6.73 46.01 -24.80
CA ILE A 195 -5.96 45.97 -23.55
C ILE A 195 -4.79 45.00 -23.71
N GLY A 196 -5.01 43.83 -24.33
CA GLY A 196 -3.96 42.87 -24.63
C GLY A 196 -2.84 43.45 -25.52
N LYS A 197 -3.20 44.25 -26.55
CA LYS A 197 -2.22 44.97 -27.39
C LYS A 197 -1.43 46.01 -26.61
N HIS A 198 -2.09 46.72 -25.68
CA HIS A 198 -1.41 47.68 -24.81
C HIS A 198 -0.36 46.97 -23.94
N ILE A 199 -0.74 45.85 -23.30
CA ILE A 199 0.18 45.07 -22.46
C ILE A 199 1.32 44.51 -23.30
N HIS A 200 1.06 44.02 -24.51
CA HIS A 200 2.12 43.54 -25.40
C HIS A 200 3.16 44.63 -25.70
N ASN A 201 2.73 45.85 -26.06
CA ASN A 201 3.64 46.97 -26.28
C ASN A 201 4.42 47.34 -25.01
N GLU A 202 3.78 47.26 -23.85
CA GLU A 202 4.38 47.59 -22.57
C GLU A 202 5.43 46.56 -22.13
N VAL A 203 5.16 45.27 -22.34
CA VAL A 203 6.09 44.18 -22.07
C VAL A 203 7.32 44.27 -23.00
N ILE A 204 7.13 44.66 -24.27
CA ILE A 204 8.25 44.97 -25.19
C ILE A 204 9.08 46.15 -24.68
N ARG A 205 8.41 47.25 -24.27
CA ARG A 205 9.07 48.46 -23.73
C ARG A 205 9.93 48.14 -22.51
N LEU A 206 9.45 47.27 -21.63
CA LEU A 206 10.13 46.84 -20.40
C LEU A 206 11.16 45.71 -20.63
N LYS A 207 11.34 45.23 -21.87
CA LYS A 207 12.25 44.11 -22.22
C LYS A 207 12.00 42.83 -21.42
N LEU A 208 10.73 42.55 -21.11
CA LEU A 208 10.32 41.37 -20.33
C LEU A 208 10.14 40.10 -21.20
N LEU A 209 10.28 40.21 -22.53
CA LEU A 209 10.26 39.09 -23.47
C LEU A 209 11.68 38.59 -23.76
N ASP A 210 12.28 37.93 -22.78
CA ASP A 210 13.54 37.21 -22.88
C ASP A 210 13.34 35.69 -22.76
N SER A 211 14.40 34.92 -23.03
CA SER A 211 14.39 33.46 -22.99
C SER A 211 14.03 32.86 -21.63
N SER A 212 14.06 33.65 -20.56
CA SER A 212 13.67 33.23 -19.22
C SER A 212 12.14 33.26 -18.98
N ASN A 213 11.36 33.93 -19.83
CA ASN A 213 9.93 34.20 -19.63
C ASN A 213 9.01 33.56 -20.68
N VAL A 214 9.29 32.31 -21.09
CA VAL A 214 8.49 31.51 -22.05
C VAL A 214 6.98 31.47 -21.73
N ARG A 215 6.62 31.52 -20.43
CA ARG A 215 5.21 31.55 -19.98
C ARG A 215 4.47 32.82 -20.38
N LEU A 216 5.15 33.97 -20.41
CA LEU A 216 4.57 35.24 -20.80
C LEU A 216 4.30 35.27 -22.31
N VAL A 217 5.23 34.73 -23.10
CA VAL A 217 5.07 34.54 -24.55
C VAL A 217 3.86 33.64 -24.84
N THR A 218 3.74 32.53 -24.14
CA THR A 218 2.61 31.60 -24.29
C THR A 218 1.26 32.26 -23.92
N ALA A 219 1.23 33.09 -22.88
CA ALA A 219 0.03 33.83 -22.49
C ALA A 219 -0.35 34.94 -23.49
N LEU A 220 0.62 35.61 -24.12
CA LEU A 220 0.39 36.54 -25.22
C LEU A 220 -0.21 35.82 -26.44
N MET A 221 0.32 34.63 -26.77
CA MET A 221 -0.22 33.81 -27.86
C MET A 221 -1.66 33.39 -27.56
N ASP A 222 -1.97 32.85 -26.37
CA ASP A 222 -3.34 32.47 -25.99
C ASP A 222 -4.30 33.67 -26.08
N MET A 223 -3.88 34.86 -25.60
CA MET A 223 -4.67 36.09 -25.70
C MET A 223 -4.98 36.47 -27.15
N TYR A 224 -3.97 36.51 -28.03
CA TYR A 224 -4.18 36.83 -29.44
C TYR A 224 -5.03 35.77 -30.15
N CYS A 225 -4.84 34.50 -29.84
CA CYS A 225 -5.62 33.39 -30.36
C CYS A 225 -7.11 33.51 -29.98
N LYS A 226 -7.44 33.65 -28.69
CA LYS A 226 -8.85 33.79 -28.25
C LYS A 226 -9.48 35.10 -28.70
N CYS A 227 -8.70 36.17 -28.88
CA CYS A 227 -9.19 37.44 -29.43
C CYS A 227 -9.32 37.43 -30.97
N GLY A 228 -9.09 36.29 -31.65
CA GLY A 228 -9.28 36.14 -33.10
C GLY A 228 -8.17 36.70 -33.98
N SER A 229 -6.99 37.02 -33.43
CA SER A 229 -5.82 37.53 -34.16
C SER A 229 -4.72 36.47 -34.28
N ILE A 230 -5.01 35.37 -34.99
CA ILE A 230 -4.14 34.20 -35.05
C ILE A 230 -2.83 34.48 -35.78
N ASP A 231 -2.83 35.35 -36.80
CA ASP A 231 -1.62 35.71 -37.55
C ASP A 231 -0.55 36.34 -36.64
N ARG A 232 -0.97 37.20 -35.69
CA ARG A 232 -0.06 37.79 -34.69
C ARG A 232 0.45 36.78 -33.68
N ALA A 233 -0.39 35.81 -33.30
CA ALA A 233 0.06 34.71 -32.45
C ALA A 233 1.09 33.83 -33.17
N ARG A 234 0.95 33.65 -34.50
CA ARG A 234 1.90 32.91 -35.33
C ARG A 234 3.22 33.64 -35.50
N GLU A 235 3.20 34.96 -35.72
CA GLU A 235 4.41 35.79 -35.75
C GLU A 235 5.20 35.67 -34.44
N LEU A 236 4.52 35.71 -33.28
CA LEU A 236 5.16 35.49 -31.98
C LEU A 236 5.68 34.07 -31.83
N PHE A 237 4.96 33.06 -32.31
CA PHE A 237 5.41 31.67 -32.26
C PHE A 237 6.71 31.47 -33.04
N ASP A 238 6.77 31.98 -34.28
CA ASP A 238 7.94 31.82 -35.15
C ASP A 238 9.14 32.64 -34.66
N GLN A 239 8.92 33.81 -34.03
CA GLN A 239 9.98 34.67 -33.51
C GLN A 239 10.76 34.05 -32.32
N TYR A 240 10.09 33.26 -31.48
CA TYR A 240 10.69 32.72 -30.24
C TYR A 240 11.07 31.22 -30.31
N LEU A 241 10.98 30.61 -31.49
CA LEU A 241 11.56 29.28 -31.76
C LEU A 241 13.11 29.38 -31.73
N PRO A 242 13.84 28.48 -31.02
CA PRO A 242 13.46 27.15 -30.51
C PRO A 242 13.17 27.07 -29.00
N GLU A 243 12.94 28.18 -28.30
CA GLU A 243 12.85 28.21 -26.83
C GLU A 243 11.47 27.81 -26.27
N LEU A 244 10.50 27.52 -27.14
CA LEU A 244 9.11 27.20 -26.80
C LEU A 244 8.92 25.73 -26.40
N ASP A 245 8.00 25.49 -25.45
CA ASP A 245 7.67 24.16 -24.91
C ASP A 245 6.39 23.56 -25.52
N CYS A 246 6.03 22.33 -25.10
CA CYS A 246 4.82 21.65 -25.57
C CYS A 246 3.53 22.48 -25.38
N ILE A 247 3.49 23.35 -24.36
CA ILE A 247 2.31 24.15 -24.02
C ILE A 247 2.08 25.21 -25.10
N ALA A 248 3.14 25.84 -25.61
CA ALA A 248 3.06 26.79 -26.73
C ALA A 248 2.52 26.13 -28.01
N TYR A 249 3.00 24.93 -28.35
CA TYR A 249 2.46 24.15 -29.49
C TYR A 249 0.99 23.77 -29.27
N SER A 250 0.61 23.34 -28.06
CA SER A 250 -0.78 22.99 -27.74
C SER A 250 -1.71 24.20 -27.85
N THR A 251 -1.22 25.39 -27.50
CA THR A 251 -1.97 26.65 -27.56
C THR A 251 -2.26 27.04 -29.01
N MET A 252 -1.27 26.95 -29.89
CA MET A 252 -1.44 27.21 -31.34
C MET A 252 -2.34 26.18 -32.01
N MET A 253 -2.16 24.88 -31.72
CA MET A 253 -3.02 23.83 -32.28
C MET A 253 -4.48 23.99 -31.88
N LYS A 254 -4.74 24.34 -30.62
CA LYS A 254 -6.10 24.64 -30.14
C LYS A 254 -6.71 25.85 -30.87
N ALA A 255 -5.91 26.89 -31.13
CA ALA A 255 -6.36 28.07 -31.85
C ALA A 255 -6.73 27.75 -33.30
N TYR A 256 -5.92 26.96 -34.01
CA TYR A 256 -6.22 26.54 -35.38
C TYR A 256 -7.44 25.63 -35.49
N LEU A 257 -7.66 24.75 -34.52
CA LEU A 257 -8.91 23.98 -34.43
C LEU A 257 -10.12 24.90 -34.24
N ALA A 258 -10.03 25.86 -33.30
CA ALA A 258 -11.12 26.81 -33.06
C ALA A 258 -11.41 27.70 -34.29
N ALA A 259 -10.40 27.96 -35.12
CA ALA A 259 -10.52 28.68 -36.39
C ALA A 259 -10.91 27.78 -37.58
N ASN A 260 -11.17 26.50 -37.35
CA ASN A 260 -11.52 25.51 -38.37
C ASN A 260 -10.44 25.38 -39.48
N GLN A 261 -9.16 25.44 -39.08
CA GLN A 261 -7.97 25.27 -39.93
C GLN A 261 -7.17 24.00 -39.56
N PRO A 262 -7.75 22.79 -39.67
CA PRO A 262 -7.14 21.56 -39.19
C PRO A 262 -5.85 21.15 -39.94
N ASN A 263 -5.66 21.61 -41.19
CA ASN A 263 -4.42 21.35 -41.93
C ASN A 263 -3.19 21.98 -41.25
N GLN A 264 -3.34 23.18 -40.68
CA GLN A 264 -2.25 23.89 -40.01
C GLN A 264 -1.84 23.22 -38.69
N VAL A 265 -2.77 22.49 -38.05
CA VAL A 265 -2.51 21.66 -36.86
C VAL A 265 -1.56 20.50 -37.20
N LEU A 266 -1.79 19.84 -38.34
CA LEU A 266 -0.96 18.72 -38.80
C LEU A 266 0.43 19.19 -39.19
N ASP A 267 0.55 20.35 -39.84
CA ASP A 267 1.84 20.92 -40.22
C ASP A 267 2.65 21.36 -39.00
N LEU A 268 2.01 21.95 -37.98
CA LEU A 268 2.63 22.21 -36.69
C LEU A 268 3.10 20.94 -35.98
N PHE A 269 2.33 19.85 -36.08
CA PHE A 269 2.71 18.58 -35.46
C PHE A 269 3.93 17.95 -36.14
N LYS A 270 4.01 18.03 -37.47
CA LYS A 270 5.22 17.62 -38.21
C LYS A 270 6.43 18.49 -37.84
N GLN A 271 6.22 19.80 -37.67
CA GLN A 271 7.26 20.72 -37.21
C GLN A 271 7.69 20.40 -35.76
N LEU A 272 6.80 19.89 -34.90
CA LEU A 272 7.15 19.41 -33.57
C LEU A 272 7.97 18.10 -33.64
N GLN A 273 7.60 17.17 -34.53
CA GLN A 273 8.31 15.90 -34.69
C GLN A 273 9.76 16.05 -35.18
N SER A 274 10.10 17.14 -35.86
CA SER A 274 11.48 17.44 -36.23
C SER A 274 12.29 18.10 -35.10
N THR A 275 11.66 18.45 -33.98
CA THR A 275 12.33 18.97 -32.77
C THR A 275 12.55 17.86 -31.74
N SER A 276 13.46 18.07 -30.78
CA SER A 276 13.75 17.11 -29.69
C SER A 276 12.71 17.10 -28.56
N ILE A 277 11.56 17.74 -28.76
CA ILE A 277 10.51 17.95 -27.75
C ILE A 277 9.54 16.77 -27.79
N SER A 278 9.37 16.06 -26.67
CA SER A 278 8.43 14.93 -26.56
C SER A 278 6.97 15.43 -26.43
N PRO A 279 6.06 15.09 -27.35
CA PRO A 279 4.67 15.53 -27.28
C PRO A 279 3.91 14.89 -26.11
N ASP A 280 3.06 15.68 -25.47
CA ASP A 280 2.19 15.25 -24.36
C ASP A 280 0.82 14.76 -24.87
N VAL A 281 0.04 14.12 -23.97
CA VAL A 281 -1.31 13.61 -24.29
C VAL A 281 -2.23 14.71 -24.81
N SER A 282 -2.08 15.94 -24.30
CA SER A 282 -2.87 17.10 -24.73
C SER A 282 -2.66 17.40 -26.21
N LEU A 283 -1.42 17.51 -26.67
CA LEU A 283 -1.09 17.75 -28.09
C LEU A 283 -1.73 16.70 -28.99
N TYR A 284 -1.59 15.43 -28.63
CA TYR A 284 -2.16 14.33 -29.40
C TYR A 284 -3.69 14.37 -29.54
N LEU A 285 -4.41 14.83 -28.51
CA LEU A 285 -5.87 15.00 -28.58
C LEU A 285 -6.27 16.08 -29.59
N HIS A 286 -5.51 17.17 -29.69
CA HIS A 286 -5.76 18.22 -30.69
C HIS A 286 -5.53 17.69 -32.12
N VAL A 287 -4.48 16.91 -32.34
CA VAL A 287 -4.21 16.32 -33.67
C VAL A 287 -5.28 15.29 -34.08
N ILE A 288 -5.80 14.49 -33.14
CA ILE A 288 -6.95 13.59 -33.41
C ILE A 288 -8.20 14.40 -33.78
N SER A 289 -8.43 15.52 -33.08
CA SER A 289 -9.58 16.37 -33.34
C SER A 289 -9.51 17.00 -34.74
N ALA A 290 -8.31 17.42 -35.17
CA ALA A 290 -8.05 17.89 -36.54
C ALA A 290 -8.29 16.79 -37.58
N GLY A 291 -7.81 15.57 -37.32
CA GLY A 291 -8.01 14.42 -38.21
C GLY A 291 -9.48 14.04 -38.38
N LYS A 292 -10.29 14.22 -37.33
CA LYS A 292 -11.75 14.03 -37.38
C LYS A 292 -12.43 15.06 -38.29
N GLU A 293 -12.05 16.33 -38.20
CA GLU A 293 -12.63 17.41 -39.03
C GLU A 293 -12.26 17.26 -40.51
N LEU A 294 -11.07 16.75 -40.80
CA LEU A 294 -10.60 16.48 -42.16
C LEU A 294 -11.17 15.20 -42.81
N GLN A 295 -11.95 14.41 -42.08
CA GLN A 295 -12.44 13.09 -42.52
C GLN A 295 -11.32 12.17 -43.04
N GLN A 296 -10.12 12.27 -42.47
CA GLN A 296 -8.97 11.42 -42.80
C GLN A 296 -8.73 10.42 -41.65
N PRO A 297 -9.46 9.29 -41.61
CA PRO A 297 -9.42 8.35 -40.50
C PRO A 297 -8.06 7.66 -40.33
N GLU A 298 -7.31 7.46 -41.42
CA GLU A 298 -6.02 6.76 -41.41
C GLU A 298 -4.95 7.51 -40.59
N GLN A 299 -4.92 8.84 -40.66
CA GLN A 299 -3.98 9.65 -39.88
C GLN A 299 -4.39 9.70 -38.39
N ALA A 300 -5.69 9.84 -38.11
CA ALA A 300 -6.21 9.77 -36.75
C ALA A 300 -5.93 8.38 -36.11
N GLU A 301 -5.99 7.30 -36.90
CA GLU A 301 -5.67 5.95 -36.47
C GLU A 301 -4.16 5.75 -36.20
N PHE A 302 -3.29 6.28 -37.06
CA PHE A 302 -1.83 6.28 -36.83
C PHE A 302 -1.47 7.02 -35.53
N ILE A 303 -2.08 8.18 -35.30
CA ILE A 303 -1.87 8.98 -34.08
C ILE A 303 -2.46 8.28 -32.85
N HIS A 304 -3.65 7.69 -32.98
CA HIS A 304 -4.28 6.90 -31.91
C HIS A 304 -3.44 5.66 -31.54
N ARG A 305 -2.81 4.98 -32.51
CA ARG A 305 -1.85 3.89 -32.26
C ARG A 305 -0.58 4.40 -31.60
N THR A 306 -0.10 5.59 -31.96
CA THR A 306 1.06 6.23 -31.33
C THR A 306 0.78 6.58 -29.86
N ILE A 307 -0.38 7.16 -29.56
CA ILE A 307 -0.84 7.42 -28.17
C ILE A 307 -1.01 6.12 -27.39
N ARG A 308 -1.60 5.09 -28.02
CA ARG A 308 -1.80 3.77 -27.41
C ARG A 308 -0.48 3.07 -27.09
N SER A 309 0.58 3.35 -27.86
CA SER A 309 1.94 2.88 -27.56
C SER A 309 2.61 3.64 -26.40
N LEU A 310 2.20 4.90 -26.15
CA LEU A 310 2.80 5.78 -25.14
C LEU A 310 2.04 5.79 -23.80
N HIS A 311 0.72 5.67 -23.78
CA HIS A 311 -0.11 5.68 -22.56
C HIS A 311 -1.11 4.52 -22.56
N ARG A 312 -0.80 3.49 -21.78
CA ARG A 312 -1.60 2.27 -21.54
C ARG A 312 -2.93 2.57 -20.82
N ILE A 313 -3.92 3.17 -21.50
CA ILE A 313 -5.31 3.29 -20.99
C ILE A 313 -6.25 2.46 -21.88
N TYR A 314 -6.98 1.53 -21.26
CA TYR A 314 -7.80 0.50 -21.90
C TYR A 314 -9.28 0.89 -21.84
N VAL A 315 -9.94 1.05 -23.00
CA VAL A 315 -11.40 0.95 -23.12
C VAL A 315 -11.70 0.10 -24.36
N PRO A 316 -12.51 -0.97 -24.28
CA PRO A 316 -12.69 -1.89 -25.39
C PRO A 316 -13.83 -1.43 -26.30
N CYS A 317 -13.53 -1.17 -27.58
CA CYS A 317 -14.53 -1.24 -28.65
C CYS A 317 -14.06 -2.25 -29.71
N ARG A 318 -14.90 -3.27 -29.92
CA ARG A 318 -14.78 -4.31 -30.96
C ARG A 318 -14.89 -3.66 -32.34
N PHE A 319 -13.91 -3.86 -33.22
CA PHE A 319 -14.14 -4.05 -34.66
C PHE A 319 -12.99 -4.88 -35.25
N GLN A 320 -13.34 -5.76 -36.19
CA GLN A 320 -12.48 -6.75 -36.83
C GLN A 320 -11.68 -6.14 -38.01
N HIS A 321 -10.42 -6.58 -38.12
CA HIS A 321 -9.54 -6.64 -39.30
C HIS A 321 -9.24 -5.36 -40.12
N ALA A 322 -7.98 -4.92 -40.04
CA ALA A 322 -7.08 -4.75 -41.19
C ALA A 322 -5.62 -4.72 -40.69
N GLN A 323 -4.74 -5.49 -41.34
CA GLN A 323 -3.36 -5.78 -40.91
C GLN A 323 -2.38 -4.69 -41.34
N ASP A 324 -1.52 -4.22 -40.43
CA ASP A 324 -0.38 -3.35 -40.75
C ASP A 324 0.97 -4.06 -40.53
N GLN A 325 1.86 -3.93 -41.52
CA GLN A 325 3.01 -4.82 -41.76
C GLN A 325 4.26 -4.57 -40.91
N SER A 326 4.30 -3.52 -40.09
CA SER A 326 5.48 -3.15 -39.29
C SER A 326 5.44 -3.65 -37.83
N THR A 327 4.25 -3.76 -37.22
CA THR A 327 4.04 -4.51 -35.95
C THR A 327 4.16 -6.02 -36.14
N LEU A 328 3.94 -6.49 -37.36
CA LEU A 328 4.08 -7.89 -37.75
C LEU A 328 5.52 -8.42 -37.62
N VAL A 329 6.57 -7.59 -37.59
CA VAL A 329 7.95 -8.12 -37.52
C VAL A 329 8.29 -8.60 -36.10
N VAL A 330 7.87 -7.88 -35.05
CA VAL A 330 8.09 -8.28 -33.65
C VAL A 330 7.05 -9.30 -33.19
N GLU A 331 5.78 -9.17 -33.60
CA GLU A 331 4.77 -10.20 -33.34
C GLU A 331 5.04 -11.51 -34.12
N ARG A 332 5.58 -11.46 -35.35
CA ARG A 332 6.01 -12.70 -36.06
C ARG A 332 7.26 -13.32 -35.46
N ALA A 333 8.18 -12.53 -34.91
CA ALA A 333 9.36 -13.05 -34.20
C ALA A 333 8.97 -13.79 -32.92
N LEU A 334 7.98 -13.31 -32.16
CA LEU A 334 7.48 -13.97 -30.96
C LEU A 334 6.52 -15.14 -31.26
N ARG A 335 5.72 -15.07 -32.33
CA ARG A 335 4.87 -16.20 -32.80
C ARG A 335 5.65 -17.35 -33.45
N SER A 336 6.96 -17.21 -33.62
CA SER A 336 7.84 -18.24 -34.19
C SER A 336 8.95 -18.68 -33.23
N ILE A 337 8.77 -18.51 -31.91
CA ILE A 337 9.68 -19.11 -30.93
C ILE A 337 9.53 -20.63 -31.01
N ARG A 338 10.43 -21.23 -31.77
CA ARG A 338 10.66 -22.68 -31.89
C ARG A 338 11.20 -23.21 -30.55
N MET A 339 10.30 -23.56 -29.63
CA MET A 339 10.66 -24.11 -28.32
C MET A 339 11.45 -25.42 -28.43
N ASP A 340 11.31 -26.15 -29.55
CA ASP A 340 12.10 -27.35 -29.86
C ASP A 340 13.61 -27.09 -29.88
N ALA A 341 14.04 -25.88 -30.31
CA ALA A 341 15.43 -25.50 -30.45
C ALA A 341 16.18 -25.33 -29.12
N TYR A 342 15.46 -25.13 -28.01
CA TYR A 342 16.05 -24.95 -26.69
C TYR A 342 16.19 -26.29 -25.97
N GLU A 343 17.26 -27.02 -26.27
CA GLU A 343 17.65 -28.23 -25.54
C GLU A 343 18.00 -27.93 -24.07
N THR A 344 18.03 -28.96 -23.23
CA THR A 344 18.29 -28.81 -21.79
C THR A 344 19.59 -28.06 -21.50
N SER A 345 20.63 -28.27 -22.30
CA SER A 345 21.92 -27.55 -22.21
C SER A 345 21.80 -26.03 -22.31
N LEU A 346 20.79 -25.51 -23.03
CA LEU A 346 20.55 -24.09 -23.28
C LEU A 346 19.54 -23.46 -22.32
N ILE A 347 19.07 -24.21 -21.31
CA ILE A 347 18.08 -23.74 -20.34
C ILE A 347 18.74 -23.50 -18.99
N ARG A 348 18.34 -22.44 -18.29
CA ARG A 348 18.65 -22.21 -16.87
C ARG A 348 17.39 -21.82 -16.13
N ASN A 349 17.02 -22.59 -15.12
CA ASN A 349 15.88 -22.29 -14.25
C ASN A 349 16.42 -21.88 -12.88
N PHE A 350 16.17 -20.64 -12.48
CA PHE A 350 16.68 -20.10 -11.22
C PHE A 350 15.64 -19.22 -10.54
N CYS A 351 15.80 -19.06 -9.23
CA CYS A 351 14.99 -18.14 -8.44
C CYS A 351 15.87 -17.13 -7.70
N ILE A 352 15.28 -16.05 -7.21
CA ILE A 352 15.97 -15.09 -6.34
C ILE A 352 15.43 -15.26 -4.92
N ILE A 353 16.32 -15.53 -3.96
CA ILE A 353 16.02 -15.65 -2.53
C ILE A 353 16.70 -14.53 -1.76
N ALA A 354 15.95 -13.86 -0.87
CA ALA A 354 16.43 -12.69 -0.14
C ALA A 354 15.62 -12.45 1.13
N HIS A 355 16.14 -11.63 2.05
CA HIS A 355 15.32 -11.02 3.10
C HIS A 355 14.42 -9.93 2.50
N VAL A 356 13.36 -9.57 3.21
CA VAL A 356 12.54 -8.40 2.87
C VAL A 356 13.43 -7.16 2.71
N ASP A 357 13.11 -6.32 1.73
CA ASP A 357 13.84 -5.10 1.37
C ASP A 357 15.29 -5.27 0.88
N HIS A 358 15.84 -6.47 0.71
CA HIS A 358 17.18 -6.65 0.11
C HIS A 358 17.24 -6.31 -1.41
N GLY A 359 16.10 -5.97 -2.02
CA GLY A 359 16.02 -5.49 -3.40
C GLY A 359 15.80 -6.57 -4.45
N LYS A 360 15.09 -7.65 -4.09
CA LYS A 360 14.75 -8.79 -4.97
C LYS A 360 13.99 -8.36 -6.23
N SER A 361 12.83 -7.71 -6.08
CA SER A 361 12.02 -7.24 -7.22
C SER A 361 12.78 -6.24 -8.09
N THR A 362 13.59 -5.37 -7.48
CA THR A 362 14.43 -4.41 -8.22
C THR A 362 15.50 -5.12 -9.06
N LEU A 363 16.11 -6.18 -8.54
CA LEU A 363 17.06 -6.98 -9.29
C LEU A 363 16.36 -7.72 -10.45
N ALA A 364 15.20 -8.31 -10.20
CA ALA A 364 14.39 -8.96 -11.23
C ALA A 364 14.07 -8.00 -12.39
N ASP A 365 13.63 -6.77 -12.10
CA ASP A 365 13.39 -5.75 -13.13
C ASP A 365 14.65 -5.46 -13.97
N ARG A 366 15.82 -5.35 -13.33
CA ARG A 366 17.07 -5.09 -14.06
C ARG A 366 17.44 -6.24 -14.99
N LEU A 367 17.26 -7.49 -14.55
CA LEU A 367 17.51 -8.66 -15.38
C LEU A 367 16.56 -8.68 -16.60
N LEU A 368 15.30 -8.31 -16.40
CA LEU A 368 14.31 -8.19 -17.47
C LEU A 368 14.67 -7.09 -18.48
N GLU A 369 15.16 -5.94 -18.01
CA GLU A 369 15.60 -4.84 -18.89
C GLU A 369 16.87 -5.19 -19.68
N LEU A 370 17.81 -5.91 -19.05
CA LEU A 370 19.06 -6.31 -19.68
C LEU A 370 18.86 -7.38 -20.75
N THR A 371 17.90 -8.27 -20.55
CA THR A 371 17.53 -9.32 -21.53
C THR A 371 16.63 -8.79 -22.65
N GLY A 372 16.19 -7.52 -22.59
CA GLY A 372 15.26 -6.94 -23.56
C GLY A 372 13.83 -7.46 -23.44
N THR A 373 13.53 -8.21 -22.37
CA THR A 373 12.16 -8.68 -22.05
C THR A 373 11.24 -7.51 -21.75
N ILE A 374 11.77 -6.43 -21.15
CA ILE A 374 11.05 -5.17 -20.93
C ILE A 374 11.85 -3.97 -21.47
N PRO A 375 11.19 -2.91 -21.99
CA PRO A 375 11.89 -1.74 -22.50
C PRO A 375 12.57 -0.99 -21.36
N LYS A 376 13.77 -0.43 -21.57
CA LYS A 376 14.45 0.38 -20.54
C LYS A 376 13.67 1.69 -20.29
N SER A 377 12.94 1.78 -19.17
CA SER A 377 12.16 2.96 -18.78
C SER A 377 12.30 3.26 -17.30
N LYS A 378 12.31 4.55 -16.92
CA LYS A 378 12.27 5.00 -15.51
C LYS A 378 10.95 4.68 -14.82
N GLU A 379 9.91 4.35 -15.58
CA GLU A 379 8.59 3.97 -15.08
C GLU A 379 8.51 2.49 -14.71
N ASN A 380 9.46 1.66 -15.14
CA ASN A 380 9.50 0.25 -14.75
C ASN A 380 9.99 0.14 -13.30
N ARG A 381 9.04 0.04 -12.38
CA ARG A 381 9.31 -0.26 -10.97
C ARG A 381 8.46 -1.45 -10.56
N GLN A 382 9.13 -2.52 -10.14
CA GLN A 382 8.53 -3.71 -9.56
C GLN A 382 7.50 -4.33 -10.51
N VAL A 383 8.00 -4.73 -11.68
CA VAL A 383 7.19 -5.07 -12.84
C VAL A 383 6.49 -6.44 -12.69
N LEU A 384 7.12 -7.34 -11.93
CA LEU A 384 6.58 -8.65 -11.56
C LEU A 384 5.54 -8.56 -10.42
N ASP A 385 5.59 -7.50 -9.60
CA ASP A 385 4.62 -7.25 -8.54
C ASP A 385 3.31 -6.76 -9.17
N LYS A 386 2.36 -7.70 -9.34
CA LYS A 386 1.08 -7.46 -10.04
C LYS A 386 0.01 -6.93 -9.10
N LEU A 387 0.05 -7.32 -7.84
CA LEU A 387 -0.96 -6.93 -6.87
C LEU A 387 -0.66 -5.52 -6.36
N GLU A 388 -1.69 -4.70 -6.16
CA GLU A 388 -1.53 -3.34 -5.62
C GLU A 388 -0.87 -3.35 -4.23
N VAL A 389 -1.23 -4.33 -3.41
CA VAL A 389 -0.66 -4.54 -2.07
C VAL A 389 0.85 -4.85 -2.10
N GLU A 390 1.34 -5.52 -3.15
CA GLU A 390 2.77 -5.81 -3.33
C GLU A 390 3.54 -4.51 -3.59
N ARG A 391 2.98 -3.64 -4.44
CA ARG A 391 3.58 -2.34 -4.80
C ARG A 391 3.55 -1.34 -3.65
N GLU A 392 2.45 -1.28 -2.89
CA GLU A 392 2.32 -0.37 -1.75
C GLU A 392 3.25 -0.72 -0.60
N ARG A 393 3.37 -2.03 -0.29
CA ARG A 393 4.18 -2.52 0.83
C ARG A 393 5.63 -2.84 0.43
N GLY A 394 5.94 -2.90 -0.87
CA GLY A 394 7.26 -3.26 -1.39
C GLY A 394 7.63 -4.73 -1.16
N ILE A 395 6.64 -5.62 -1.04
CA ILE A 395 6.85 -7.06 -0.77
C ILE A 395 6.31 -7.90 -1.94
N THR A 396 6.96 -9.03 -2.22
CA THR A 396 6.44 -10.05 -3.13
C THR A 396 5.58 -11.01 -2.31
N VAL A 397 4.30 -11.14 -2.67
CA VAL A 397 3.34 -12.02 -2.00
C VAL A 397 3.20 -13.32 -2.77
N LYS A 398 3.09 -13.23 -4.10
CA LYS A 398 2.97 -14.39 -4.97
C LYS A 398 4.20 -14.62 -5.81
N ALA A 399 4.54 -15.89 -6.01
CA ALA A 399 5.60 -16.25 -6.93
C ALA A 399 5.22 -15.86 -8.37
N ALA A 400 6.16 -15.25 -9.09
CA ALA A 400 5.97 -14.87 -10.48
C ALA A 400 7.04 -15.53 -11.36
N ALA A 401 6.62 -16.31 -12.35
CA ALA A 401 7.51 -16.91 -13.33
C ALA A 401 7.63 -16.02 -14.57
N VAL A 402 8.85 -15.88 -15.10
CA VAL A 402 9.14 -15.17 -16.35
C VAL A 402 10.29 -15.84 -17.10
N SER A 403 10.13 -15.97 -18.40
CA SER A 403 11.09 -16.50 -19.35
C SER A 403 11.78 -15.35 -20.09
N MET A 404 13.10 -15.37 -20.09
CA MET A 404 13.97 -14.38 -20.74
C MET A 404 14.86 -15.07 -21.78
N PHE A 405 15.09 -14.40 -22.90
CA PHE A 405 15.98 -14.89 -23.96
C PHE A 405 17.29 -14.11 -23.90
N TYR A 406 18.40 -14.80 -23.62
CA TYR A 406 19.69 -14.16 -23.43
C TYR A 406 20.72 -14.66 -24.45
N PRO A 407 21.17 -13.79 -25.40
CA PRO A 407 22.20 -14.16 -26.35
C PRO A 407 23.59 -14.16 -25.69
N TYR A 408 24.29 -15.29 -25.73
CA TYR A 408 25.64 -15.48 -25.20
C TYR A 408 26.47 -16.38 -26.13
N GLN A 409 27.67 -15.92 -26.53
CA GLN A 409 28.61 -16.68 -27.38
C GLN A 409 27.96 -17.37 -28.61
N ASN A 410 27.16 -16.62 -29.39
CA ASN A 410 26.42 -17.08 -30.57
C ASN A 410 25.31 -18.11 -30.33
N GLN A 411 24.92 -18.35 -29.07
CA GLN A 411 23.77 -19.16 -28.71
C GLN A 411 22.78 -18.34 -27.89
N THR A 412 21.49 -18.61 -28.05
CA THR A 412 20.44 -17.97 -27.23
C THR A 412 20.04 -18.92 -26.12
N TYR A 413 20.22 -18.49 -24.87
CA TYR A 413 19.83 -19.23 -23.67
C TYR A 413 18.41 -18.86 -23.26
N LEU A 414 17.64 -19.86 -22.83
CA LEU A 414 16.33 -19.68 -22.20
C LEU A 414 16.52 -19.62 -20.69
N LEU A 415 16.36 -18.44 -20.12
CA LEU A 415 16.51 -18.17 -18.70
C LEU A 415 15.12 -18.06 -18.07
N ASN A 416 14.74 -19.00 -17.21
CA ASN A 416 13.48 -18.94 -16.47
C ASN A 416 13.76 -18.43 -15.05
N LEU A 417 13.23 -17.26 -14.74
CA LEU A 417 13.27 -16.65 -13.43
C LEU A 417 11.94 -16.92 -12.70
N ILE A 418 12.03 -17.44 -11.48
CA ILE A 418 10.91 -17.47 -10.54
C ILE A 418 11.21 -16.50 -9.41
N ASP A 419 10.46 -15.41 -9.34
CA ASP A 419 10.54 -14.46 -8.24
C ASP A 419 9.81 -15.00 -7.01
N THR A 420 10.48 -15.08 -5.86
CA THR A 420 9.94 -15.78 -4.67
C THR A 420 9.52 -14.81 -3.55
N PRO A 421 8.50 -15.12 -2.76
CA PRO A 421 8.15 -14.32 -1.57
C PRO A 421 9.32 -14.19 -0.59
N GLY A 422 9.47 -13.03 0.05
CA GLY A 422 10.55 -12.78 1.02
C GLY A 422 10.16 -13.05 2.48
N HIS A 423 8.88 -13.34 2.75
CA HIS A 423 8.33 -13.37 4.11
C HIS A 423 7.97 -14.79 4.56
N VAL A 424 8.15 -15.08 5.86
CA VAL A 424 7.97 -16.41 6.48
C VAL A 424 6.59 -17.03 6.30
N ASP A 425 5.53 -16.21 6.37
CA ASP A 425 4.15 -16.63 6.13
C ASP A 425 3.97 -17.32 4.76
N PHE A 426 4.88 -17.11 3.81
CA PHE A 426 4.87 -17.69 2.48
C PHE A 426 6.04 -18.69 2.24
N SER A 427 6.65 -19.22 3.31
CA SER A 427 7.75 -20.20 3.24
C SER A 427 7.41 -21.44 2.40
N THR A 428 6.17 -21.92 2.49
CA THR A 428 5.68 -23.03 1.64
C THR A 428 5.63 -22.66 0.16
N GLU A 429 5.41 -21.39 -0.18
CA GLU A 429 5.47 -20.90 -1.56
C GLU A 429 6.91 -20.74 -2.06
N VAL A 430 7.83 -20.33 -1.19
CA VAL A 430 9.26 -20.31 -1.47
C VAL A 430 9.76 -21.73 -1.76
N ALA A 431 9.43 -22.72 -0.92
CA ALA A 431 9.82 -24.12 -1.12
C ALA A 431 9.26 -24.72 -2.42
N ARG A 432 8.01 -24.39 -2.79
CA ARG A 432 7.40 -24.81 -4.07
C ARG A 432 8.07 -24.16 -5.28
N SER A 433 8.44 -22.89 -5.16
CA SER A 433 9.14 -22.17 -6.22
C SER A 433 10.55 -22.69 -6.42
N LEU A 434 11.24 -22.96 -5.30
CA LEU A 434 12.56 -23.58 -5.29
C LEU A 434 12.53 -24.91 -6.06
N SER A 435 11.62 -25.82 -5.75
CA SER A 435 11.56 -27.15 -6.38
C SER A 435 11.37 -27.14 -7.91
N ALA A 436 10.98 -26.01 -8.53
CA ALA A 436 10.95 -25.84 -9.99
C ALA A 436 12.29 -25.39 -10.60
N CYS A 437 13.24 -24.93 -9.79
CA CYS A 437 14.54 -24.39 -10.19
C CYS A 437 15.70 -25.38 -9.92
N GLN A 438 16.81 -25.20 -10.64
CA GLN A 438 18.06 -25.95 -10.38
C GLN A 438 19.02 -25.15 -9.50
N SER A 439 18.80 -23.84 -9.39
CA SER A 439 19.69 -22.93 -8.70
C SER A 439 18.97 -21.71 -8.12
N ALA A 440 19.65 -21.04 -7.19
CA ALA A 440 19.13 -19.85 -6.54
C ALA A 440 20.17 -18.72 -6.50
N ILE A 441 19.70 -17.49 -6.64
CA ILE A 441 20.48 -16.27 -6.39
C ILE A 441 20.21 -15.84 -4.95
N LEU A 442 21.22 -15.92 -4.10
CA LEU A 442 21.16 -15.45 -2.72
C LEU A 442 21.51 -13.96 -2.65
N LEU A 443 20.49 -13.11 -2.47
CA LEU A 443 20.64 -11.67 -2.46
C LEU A 443 20.77 -11.10 -1.03
N VAL A 444 21.90 -10.46 -0.76
CA VAL A 444 22.21 -9.86 0.55
C VAL A 444 22.44 -8.36 0.41
N ASP A 445 21.80 -7.56 1.24
CA ASP A 445 22.01 -6.10 1.28
C ASP A 445 23.38 -5.77 1.89
N ALA A 446 24.21 -4.99 1.18
CA ALA A 446 25.53 -4.57 1.66
C ALA A 446 25.49 -3.73 2.96
N ALA A 447 24.41 -3.00 3.22
CA ALA A 447 24.27 -2.18 4.43
C ALA A 447 23.81 -3.02 5.63
N GLN A 448 22.87 -3.94 5.41
CA GLN A 448 22.25 -4.74 6.47
C GLN A 448 23.00 -6.05 6.74
N GLY A 449 23.69 -6.63 5.76
CA GLY A 449 24.32 -7.95 5.86
C GLY A 449 23.30 -9.09 5.97
N ILE A 450 23.75 -10.24 6.49
CA ILE A 450 22.89 -11.43 6.65
C ILE A 450 21.79 -11.16 7.70
N GLN A 451 20.56 -11.54 7.36
CA GLN A 451 19.36 -11.47 8.21
C GLN A 451 18.79 -12.88 8.45
N ALA A 452 17.87 -13.03 9.41
CA ALA A 452 17.29 -14.34 9.75
C ALA A 452 16.66 -15.06 8.54
N GLN A 453 15.87 -14.35 7.72
CA GLN A 453 15.25 -14.93 6.52
C GLN A 453 16.28 -15.29 5.43
N THR A 454 17.42 -14.61 5.39
CA THR A 454 18.51 -14.98 4.46
C THR A 454 19.05 -16.36 4.81
N VAL A 455 19.20 -16.66 6.12
CA VAL A 455 19.64 -17.97 6.61
C VAL A 455 18.57 -19.03 6.34
N ALA A 456 17.31 -18.77 6.70
CA ALA A 456 16.22 -19.71 6.48
C ALA A 456 16.06 -20.10 5.00
N ASN A 457 16.05 -19.11 4.09
CA ASN A 457 15.94 -19.37 2.65
C ASN A 457 17.17 -20.07 2.08
N PHE A 458 18.36 -19.79 2.60
CA PHE A 458 19.57 -20.49 2.19
C PHE A 458 19.51 -21.97 2.58
N LEU A 459 19.08 -22.29 3.80
CA LEU A 459 18.90 -23.68 4.24
C LEU A 459 17.87 -24.42 3.37
N LEU A 460 16.75 -23.77 3.01
CA LEU A 460 15.76 -24.36 2.08
C LEU A 460 16.36 -24.66 0.70
N ALA A 461 17.25 -23.80 0.19
CA ALA A 461 17.95 -24.04 -1.06
C ALA A 461 18.94 -25.21 -0.96
N CYS A 462 19.64 -25.33 0.17
CA CYS A 462 20.53 -26.46 0.45
C CYS A 462 19.76 -27.79 0.56
N ASP A 463 18.62 -27.80 1.27
CA ASP A 463 17.75 -28.98 1.39
C ASP A 463 17.20 -29.43 0.03
N SER A 464 17.09 -28.49 -0.92
CA SER A 464 16.68 -28.73 -2.29
C SER A 464 17.86 -29.07 -3.23
N PHE A 465 19.07 -29.24 -2.69
CA PHE A 465 20.32 -29.55 -3.43
C PHE A 465 20.62 -28.57 -4.57
N MET A 466 20.32 -27.29 -4.38
CA MET A 466 20.56 -26.27 -5.40
C MET A 466 21.95 -25.70 -5.36
N GLU A 467 22.41 -25.28 -6.54
CA GLU A 467 23.58 -24.41 -6.63
C GLU A 467 23.19 -22.96 -6.32
N VAL A 468 23.94 -22.31 -5.44
CA VAL A 468 23.64 -20.96 -4.93
C VAL A 468 24.70 -19.97 -5.38
N ILE A 469 24.28 -18.92 -6.08
CA ILE A 469 25.13 -17.77 -6.42
C ILE A 469 24.86 -16.65 -5.42
N ALA A 470 25.89 -16.27 -4.65
CA ALA A 470 25.80 -15.16 -3.73
C ALA A 470 25.97 -13.81 -4.43
N VAL A 471 25.03 -12.90 -4.18
CA VAL A 471 25.00 -11.55 -4.74
C VAL A 471 24.84 -10.53 -3.61
N ILE A 472 25.76 -9.58 -3.53
CA ILE A 472 25.68 -8.44 -2.62
C ILE A 472 25.06 -7.26 -3.36
N ASN A 473 23.91 -6.78 -2.92
CA ASN A 473 23.16 -5.67 -3.50
C ASN A 473 23.36 -4.35 -2.75
N LYS A 474 22.89 -3.25 -3.35
CA LYS A 474 22.89 -1.90 -2.78
C LYS A 474 24.28 -1.35 -2.43
N ILE A 475 25.28 -1.71 -3.22
CA ILE A 475 26.64 -1.17 -3.08
C ILE A 475 26.73 0.34 -3.30
N ASP A 476 25.67 0.96 -3.84
CA ASP A 476 25.54 2.40 -4.04
C ASP A 476 25.27 3.19 -2.76
N LEU A 477 24.82 2.53 -1.68
CA LEU A 477 24.53 3.21 -0.42
C LEU A 477 25.83 3.63 0.29
N LYS A 478 25.84 4.85 0.84
CA LYS A 478 27.00 5.35 1.63
C LYS A 478 27.30 4.50 2.86
N GLU A 479 26.30 3.78 3.36
CA GLU A 479 26.39 2.90 4.53
C GLU A 479 26.76 1.45 4.15
N ALA A 480 26.94 1.15 2.87
CA ALA A 480 27.26 -0.19 2.38
C ALA A 480 28.61 -0.68 2.95
N LYS A 481 28.59 -1.88 3.53
CA LYS A 481 29.75 -2.55 4.14
C LYS A 481 30.03 -3.85 3.40
N VAL A 482 30.51 -3.73 2.18
CA VAL A 482 30.71 -4.87 1.26
C VAL A 482 31.70 -5.89 1.81
N GLU A 483 32.88 -5.45 2.28
CA GLU A 483 33.90 -6.37 2.82
C GLU A 483 33.41 -7.16 4.03
N ARG A 484 32.65 -6.51 4.93
CA ARG A 484 32.03 -7.19 6.07
C ARG A 484 31.04 -8.25 5.60
N THR A 485 30.21 -7.91 4.64
CA THR A 485 29.16 -8.80 4.13
C THR A 485 29.76 -10.02 3.42
N ILE A 486 30.86 -9.83 2.68
CA ILE A 486 31.64 -10.94 2.09
C ILE A 486 32.11 -11.91 3.17
N ARG A 487 32.73 -11.40 4.24
CA ARG A 487 33.22 -12.26 5.35
C ARG A 487 32.08 -13.01 6.03
N GLN A 488 30.93 -12.36 6.23
CA GLN A 488 29.75 -13.00 6.81
C GLN A 488 29.22 -14.14 5.93
N ILE A 489 29.13 -13.94 4.61
CA ILE A 489 28.69 -14.97 3.67
C ILE A 489 29.67 -16.16 3.66
N GLU A 490 30.97 -15.88 3.69
CA GLU A 490 32.00 -16.91 3.72
C GLU A 490 31.98 -17.70 5.04
N SER A 491 31.79 -17.04 6.19
CA SER A 491 31.77 -17.70 7.50
C SER A 491 30.49 -18.50 7.76
N GLU A 492 29.33 -17.96 7.40
CA GLU A 492 28.02 -18.56 7.71
C GLU A 492 27.57 -19.58 6.66
N PHE A 493 27.78 -19.28 5.37
CA PHE A 493 27.28 -20.09 4.27
C PHE A 493 28.38 -20.93 3.59
N GLY A 494 29.65 -20.71 3.94
CA GLY A 494 30.78 -21.43 3.33
C GLY A 494 30.99 -21.12 1.84
N LEU A 495 30.40 -20.03 1.34
CA LEU A 495 30.50 -19.64 -0.07
C LEU A 495 31.80 -18.84 -0.30
N PRO A 496 32.66 -19.23 -1.27
CA PRO A 496 33.96 -18.61 -1.44
C PRO A 496 33.85 -17.16 -1.90
N ALA A 497 34.60 -16.26 -1.24
CA ALA A 497 34.56 -14.81 -1.51
C ALA A 497 34.76 -14.43 -2.98
N LYS A 498 35.52 -15.24 -3.75
CA LYS A 498 35.79 -15.02 -5.18
C LYS A 498 34.55 -15.14 -6.07
N ASN A 499 33.54 -15.88 -5.64
CA ASN A 499 32.33 -16.15 -6.42
C ASN A 499 31.20 -15.18 -6.08
N ILE A 500 31.43 -14.24 -5.15
CA ILE A 500 30.40 -13.29 -4.71
C ILE A 500 30.35 -12.08 -5.64
N ILE A 501 29.20 -11.88 -6.28
CA ILE A 501 28.99 -10.77 -7.22
C ILE A 501 28.49 -9.53 -6.47
N GLN A 502 29.12 -8.38 -6.71
CA GLN A 502 28.76 -7.11 -6.09
C GLN A 502 27.99 -6.25 -7.08
N VAL A 503 26.74 -5.89 -6.77
CA VAL A 503 25.84 -5.18 -7.69
C VAL A 503 25.09 -4.03 -7.04
N SER A 504 24.65 -3.09 -7.88
CA SER A 504 23.59 -2.14 -7.52
C SER A 504 22.42 -2.36 -8.46
N ALA A 505 21.38 -3.06 -8.00
CA ALA A 505 20.15 -3.22 -8.77
C ALA A 505 19.47 -1.87 -9.09
N LYS A 506 19.69 -0.84 -8.27
CA LYS A 506 19.13 0.49 -8.49
C LYS A 506 19.78 1.22 -9.67
N HIS A 507 21.10 1.12 -9.79
CA HIS A 507 21.86 1.77 -10.86
C HIS A 507 22.15 0.84 -12.06
N GLY A 508 21.87 -0.46 -11.93
CA GLY A 508 22.20 -1.48 -12.92
C GLY A 508 23.68 -1.89 -12.91
N THR A 509 24.49 -1.39 -11.98
CA THR A 509 25.93 -1.65 -11.91
C THR A 509 26.18 -3.14 -11.69
N ASN A 510 27.01 -3.75 -12.56
CA ASN A 510 27.41 -5.17 -12.53
C ASN A 510 26.25 -6.19 -12.63
N CYS A 511 25.03 -5.77 -12.96
CA CYS A 511 23.89 -6.69 -13.10
C CYS A 511 23.99 -7.58 -14.35
N ASP A 512 24.72 -7.13 -15.36
CA ASP A 512 25.12 -7.89 -16.55
C ASP A 512 25.97 -9.12 -16.20
N LYS A 513 26.91 -8.98 -15.25
CA LYS A 513 27.75 -10.09 -14.78
C LYS A 513 26.93 -11.22 -14.17
N ILE A 514 25.79 -10.93 -13.56
CA ILE A 514 24.89 -11.96 -13.02
C ILE A 514 24.38 -12.86 -14.15
N LEU A 515 23.95 -12.27 -15.28
CA LEU A 515 23.47 -13.05 -16.43
C LEU A 515 24.57 -13.94 -17.03
N GLU A 516 25.80 -13.42 -17.11
CA GLU A 516 26.94 -14.23 -17.55
C GLU A 516 27.22 -15.39 -16.60
N GLU A 517 27.20 -15.14 -15.29
CA GLU A 517 27.50 -16.16 -14.29
C GLU A 517 26.40 -17.22 -14.21
N ILE A 518 25.14 -16.81 -14.42
CA ILE A 518 24.01 -17.73 -14.57
C ILE A 518 24.28 -18.74 -15.70
N VAL A 519 24.81 -18.30 -16.83
CA VAL A 519 25.10 -19.19 -17.96
C VAL A 519 26.31 -20.08 -17.68
N LYS A 520 27.36 -19.53 -17.07
CA LYS A 520 28.65 -20.21 -16.81
C LYS A 520 28.60 -21.21 -15.65
N GLN A 521 28.06 -20.81 -14.50
CA GLN A 521 28.12 -21.59 -13.26
C GLN A 521 26.89 -22.48 -13.10
N LEU A 522 25.69 -21.98 -13.39
CA LEU A 522 24.48 -22.73 -13.04
C LEU A 522 24.31 -24.00 -13.89
N PRO A 523 23.86 -25.10 -13.28
CA PRO A 523 23.70 -26.36 -13.98
C PRO A 523 22.50 -26.30 -14.91
N SER A 524 22.61 -27.00 -16.04
CA SER A 524 21.46 -27.24 -16.91
C SER A 524 20.50 -28.27 -16.27
N PRO A 525 19.19 -28.21 -16.58
CA PRO A 525 18.24 -29.22 -16.11
C PRO A 525 18.62 -30.62 -16.64
N ASN A 526 18.90 -31.58 -15.75
CA ASN A 526 19.27 -32.95 -16.14
C ASN A 526 18.02 -33.81 -16.44
N TYR A 527 17.28 -33.40 -17.46
CA TYR A 527 15.96 -33.91 -17.80
C TYR A 527 15.93 -34.49 -19.21
N SER A 528 14.99 -35.41 -19.47
CA SER A 528 14.94 -36.12 -20.76
C SER A 528 13.61 -35.94 -21.46
N ARG A 529 13.67 -35.57 -22.75
CA ARG A 529 12.49 -35.45 -23.62
C ARG A 529 11.90 -36.80 -24.03
N THR A 530 12.65 -37.89 -23.93
CA THR A 530 12.21 -39.24 -24.35
C THR A 530 11.53 -40.03 -23.22
N LYS A 531 11.71 -39.60 -21.98
CA LYS A 531 11.04 -40.18 -20.81
C LYS A 531 9.54 -39.85 -20.80
N PRO A 532 8.72 -40.65 -20.10
CA PRO A 532 7.30 -40.34 -19.93
C PRO A 532 7.11 -38.97 -19.29
N LEU A 533 6.03 -38.29 -19.67
CA LEU A 533 5.72 -36.94 -19.22
C LEU A 533 5.64 -36.87 -17.69
N ARG A 534 6.44 -35.98 -17.11
CA ARG A 534 6.36 -35.58 -15.70
C ARG A 534 6.34 -34.06 -15.63
N LEU A 535 5.16 -33.51 -15.33
CA LEU A 535 4.92 -32.08 -15.15
C LEU A 535 4.76 -31.79 -13.67
N PHE A 536 5.64 -30.96 -13.12
CA PHE A 536 5.53 -30.49 -11.75
C PHE A 536 4.65 -29.24 -11.71
N VAL A 537 3.57 -29.28 -10.91
CA VAL A 537 2.70 -28.11 -10.68
C VAL A 537 3.23 -27.33 -9.49
N PHE A 538 3.83 -26.15 -9.73
CA PHE A 538 4.42 -25.35 -8.66
C PHE A 538 3.58 -24.13 -8.25
N ASP A 539 2.64 -23.69 -9.09
CA ASP A 539 1.66 -22.66 -8.75
C ASP A 539 0.39 -22.79 -9.63
N SER A 540 -0.71 -22.21 -9.19
CA SER A 540 -1.99 -22.20 -9.91
C SER A 540 -2.79 -20.94 -9.58
N ALA A 541 -3.38 -20.32 -10.60
CA ALA A 541 -4.22 -19.14 -10.42
C ALA A 541 -5.46 -19.19 -11.32
N PHE A 542 -6.61 -18.77 -10.77
CA PHE A 542 -7.82 -18.55 -11.56
C PHE A 542 -7.69 -17.25 -12.36
N ALA A 543 -7.77 -17.38 -13.69
CA ALA A 543 -7.74 -16.23 -14.59
C ALA A 543 -9.18 -15.87 -15.01
N SER A 544 -9.73 -14.82 -14.40
CA SER A 544 -11.11 -14.35 -14.65
C SER A 544 -11.37 -13.92 -16.09
N ASN A 545 -10.34 -13.48 -16.82
CA ASN A 545 -10.43 -13.11 -18.23
C ASN A 545 -10.66 -14.31 -19.16
N ILE A 546 -10.20 -15.51 -18.78
CA ILE A 546 -10.33 -16.74 -19.56
C ILE A 546 -11.35 -17.71 -18.93
N ASN A 547 -11.84 -17.40 -17.71
CA ASN A 547 -12.72 -18.27 -16.92
C ASN A 547 -12.17 -19.70 -16.78
N SER A 548 -10.86 -19.82 -16.62
CA SER A 548 -10.19 -21.10 -16.41
C SER A 548 -8.99 -20.95 -15.47
N THR A 549 -8.56 -22.06 -14.91
CA THR A 549 -7.36 -22.16 -14.07
C THR A 549 -6.12 -22.20 -14.97
N VAL A 550 -5.20 -21.28 -14.71
CA VAL A 550 -3.86 -21.27 -15.29
C VAL A 550 -2.96 -22.01 -14.32
N ILE A 551 -2.33 -23.08 -14.80
CA ILE A 551 -1.49 -23.95 -13.99
C ILE A 551 -0.04 -23.70 -14.40
N ASN A 552 0.79 -23.23 -13.48
CA ASN A 552 2.19 -22.97 -13.72
C ASN A 552 2.96 -24.27 -13.51
N VAL A 553 3.71 -24.68 -14.52
CA VAL A 553 4.35 -25.99 -14.57
C VAL A 553 5.82 -25.91 -14.94
N ALA A 554 6.60 -26.80 -14.33
CA ALA A 554 7.96 -27.12 -14.76
C ALA A 554 7.96 -28.52 -15.38
N VAL A 555 8.46 -28.64 -16.61
CA VAL A 555 8.53 -29.93 -17.30
C VAL A 555 9.80 -30.67 -16.86
N THR A 556 9.65 -31.66 -15.99
CA THR A 556 10.77 -32.47 -15.51
C THR A 556 11.15 -33.54 -16.53
N ASP A 557 10.20 -34.15 -17.23
CA ASP A 557 10.49 -35.11 -18.30
C ASP A 557 9.40 -35.11 -19.35
N GLY A 558 9.74 -35.58 -20.55
CA GLY A 558 8.80 -35.74 -21.65
C GLY A 558 8.40 -34.43 -22.32
N ILE A 559 7.23 -34.45 -22.95
CA ILE A 559 6.68 -33.37 -23.78
C ILE A 559 5.17 -33.29 -23.55
N VAL A 560 4.65 -32.08 -23.43
CA VAL A 560 3.21 -31.79 -23.39
C VAL A 560 2.81 -30.83 -24.50
N ARG A 561 1.68 -31.11 -25.14
CA ARG A 561 1.09 -30.33 -26.24
C ARG A 561 -0.37 -30.01 -25.95
N ALA A 562 -0.86 -28.95 -26.59
CA ALA A 562 -2.30 -28.71 -26.64
C ALA A 562 -3.01 -29.91 -27.31
N GLY A 563 -4.06 -30.42 -26.66
CA GLY A 563 -4.81 -31.62 -27.05
C GLY A 563 -4.45 -32.88 -26.26
N ASP A 564 -3.33 -32.88 -25.53
CA ASP A 564 -2.93 -34.05 -24.75
C ASP A 564 -3.89 -34.32 -23.57
N LYS A 565 -4.10 -35.61 -23.28
CA LYS A 565 -4.85 -36.06 -22.10
C LYS A 565 -3.87 -36.41 -20.99
N ILE A 566 -3.94 -35.66 -19.90
CA ILE A 566 -3.08 -35.81 -18.74
C ILE A 566 -3.88 -36.26 -17.52
N ALA A 567 -3.20 -36.87 -16.55
CA ALA A 567 -3.78 -37.32 -15.29
C ALA A 567 -2.95 -36.81 -14.11
N SER A 568 -3.65 -36.46 -13.04
CA SER A 568 -3.07 -36.10 -11.75
C SER A 568 -2.65 -37.35 -10.99
N LYS A 569 -1.42 -37.37 -10.47
CA LYS A 569 -0.94 -38.50 -9.66
C LYS A 569 -1.54 -38.52 -8.26
N LEU A 570 -1.76 -37.34 -7.67
CA LEU A 570 -2.29 -37.20 -6.31
C LEU A 570 -3.81 -37.39 -6.23
N SER A 571 -4.57 -36.78 -7.15
CA SER A 571 -6.04 -36.85 -7.17
C SER A 571 -6.61 -37.93 -8.08
N GLY A 572 -5.83 -38.44 -9.04
CA GLY A 572 -6.27 -39.43 -10.03
C GLY A 572 -7.22 -38.88 -11.11
N LYS A 573 -7.51 -37.56 -11.10
CA LYS A 573 -8.39 -36.93 -12.09
C LYS A 573 -7.70 -36.79 -13.44
N ASN A 574 -8.48 -36.89 -14.51
CA ASN A 574 -8.02 -36.71 -15.89
C ASN A 574 -8.40 -35.32 -16.39
N TYR A 575 -7.51 -34.72 -17.18
CA TYR A 575 -7.64 -33.39 -17.76
C TYR A 575 -7.23 -33.39 -19.23
N THR A 576 -7.80 -32.48 -20.00
CA THR A 576 -7.41 -32.20 -21.38
C THR A 576 -6.67 -30.87 -21.45
N VAL A 577 -5.46 -30.86 -22.01
CA VAL A 577 -4.68 -29.64 -22.20
C VAL A 577 -5.27 -28.83 -23.33
N LEU A 578 -5.75 -27.63 -23.05
CA LEU A 578 -6.32 -26.70 -24.03
C LEU A 578 -5.25 -25.80 -24.64
N GLU A 579 -4.30 -25.38 -23.82
CA GLU A 579 -3.23 -24.46 -24.21
C GLU A 579 -1.96 -24.73 -23.41
N THR A 580 -0.83 -24.58 -24.10
CA THR A 580 0.52 -24.56 -23.53
C THR A 580 1.18 -23.22 -23.87
N GLY A 581 2.01 -22.70 -22.98
CA GLY A 581 2.74 -21.45 -23.25
C GLY A 581 3.82 -21.14 -22.23
N ILE A 582 4.56 -20.07 -22.50
CA ILE A 582 5.57 -19.52 -21.59
C ILE A 582 5.16 -18.13 -21.10
N PHE A 583 5.77 -17.72 -19.99
CA PHE A 583 5.56 -16.41 -19.41
C PHE A 583 6.58 -15.43 -19.97
N THR A 584 6.19 -14.59 -20.92
CA THR A 584 6.98 -13.38 -21.23
C THR A 584 6.34 -12.18 -20.53
N TYR A 585 7.07 -11.07 -20.38
CA TYR A 585 6.46 -9.83 -19.91
C TYR A 585 6.11 -8.94 -21.11
N PRO A 586 4.94 -8.28 -21.16
CA PRO A 586 3.84 -8.27 -20.18
C PRO A 586 2.84 -9.43 -20.32
N ASP A 587 2.94 -10.22 -21.40
CA ASP A 587 1.92 -11.17 -21.82
C ASP A 587 2.40 -12.63 -21.86
N ARG A 588 1.45 -13.54 -21.68
CA ARG A 588 1.65 -14.98 -21.95
C ARG A 588 1.78 -15.21 -23.45
N VAL A 589 2.79 -15.97 -23.84
CA VAL A 589 2.98 -16.38 -25.24
C VAL A 589 2.62 -17.85 -25.35
N LYS A 590 1.58 -18.12 -26.14
CA LYS A 590 1.19 -19.48 -26.52
C LYS A 590 2.30 -20.15 -27.32
N THR A 591 2.64 -21.38 -26.95
CA THR A 591 3.64 -22.21 -27.63
C THR A 591 3.01 -23.52 -28.08
N ASP A 592 3.60 -24.16 -29.09
CA ASP A 592 3.09 -25.44 -29.63
C ASP A 592 3.22 -26.59 -28.64
N ALA A 593 4.27 -26.58 -27.83
CA ALA A 593 4.58 -27.59 -26.84
C ALA A 593 5.50 -27.02 -25.74
N LEU A 594 5.50 -27.68 -24.59
CA LEU A 594 6.53 -27.53 -23.57
C LEU A 594 7.35 -28.83 -23.49
N TYR A 595 8.67 -28.70 -23.46
CA TYR A 595 9.62 -29.81 -23.46
C TYR A 595 10.34 -29.90 -22.11
N ALA A 596 10.88 -31.08 -21.80
CA ALA A 596 11.72 -31.29 -20.63
C ALA A 596 12.76 -30.17 -20.43
N GLY A 597 12.78 -29.59 -19.23
CA GLY A 597 13.56 -28.41 -18.86
C GLY A 597 12.79 -27.09 -18.87
N HIS A 598 11.70 -26.96 -19.64
CA HIS A 598 10.96 -25.71 -19.75
C HIS A 598 10.11 -25.41 -18.51
N VAL A 599 9.98 -24.12 -18.21
CA VAL A 599 9.03 -23.56 -17.25
C VAL A 599 8.00 -22.76 -18.02
N GLY A 600 6.72 -22.97 -17.72
CA GLY A 600 5.64 -22.32 -18.46
C GLY A 600 4.28 -22.51 -17.78
N TYR A 601 3.22 -22.39 -18.57
CA TYR A 601 1.86 -22.64 -18.12
C TYR A 601 1.12 -23.60 -19.03
N ILE A 602 0.13 -24.26 -18.42
CA ILE A 602 -0.89 -25.00 -19.13
C ILE A 602 -2.27 -24.51 -18.70
N ILE A 603 -3.22 -24.53 -19.64
CA ILE A 603 -4.64 -24.33 -19.35
C ILE A 603 -5.33 -25.66 -19.63
N CYS A 604 -6.04 -26.17 -18.63
CA CYS A 604 -6.78 -27.42 -18.72
C CYS A 604 -8.30 -27.16 -18.70
N ASP A 605 -9.08 -28.18 -19.01
CA ASP A 605 -10.55 -28.21 -18.88
C ASP A 605 -11.04 -28.30 -17.42
N THR A 606 -10.31 -27.66 -16.49
CA THR A 606 -10.64 -27.63 -15.06
C THR A 606 -11.66 -26.54 -14.75
N LYS A 607 -12.76 -26.89 -14.08
CA LYS A 607 -13.78 -25.93 -13.63
C LYS A 607 -13.43 -25.23 -12.32
N HIS A 608 -12.58 -25.85 -11.48
CA HIS A 608 -12.20 -25.33 -10.17
C HIS A 608 -10.67 -25.35 -9.99
N VAL A 609 -10.11 -24.31 -9.37
CA VAL A 609 -8.65 -24.25 -9.05
C VAL A 609 -8.24 -25.37 -8.11
N GLN A 610 -9.15 -25.78 -7.21
CA GLN A 610 -8.91 -26.85 -6.22
C GLN A 610 -8.62 -28.22 -6.85
N ASP A 611 -8.93 -28.40 -8.14
CA ASP A 611 -8.61 -29.63 -8.88
C ASP A 611 -7.12 -29.70 -9.28
N ALA A 612 -6.46 -28.55 -9.41
CA ALA A 612 -5.03 -28.44 -9.68
C ALA A 612 -4.26 -28.25 -8.36
N VAL A 613 -4.01 -29.37 -7.67
CA VAL A 613 -3.29 -29.34 -6.39
C VAL A 613 -1.83 -28.96 -6.65
N VAL A 614 -1.37 -27.89 -6.00
CA VAL A 614 0.03 -27.48 -6.10
C VAL A 614 0.94 -28.50 -5.39
N GLY A 615 2.05 -28.87 -6.02
CA GLY A 615 2.93 -29.96 -5.61
C GLY A 615 2.57 -31.31 -6.23
N ASP A 616 1.55 -31.37 -7.09
CA ASP A 616 1.19 -32.58 -7.82
C ASP A 616 2.07 -32.80 -9.05
N THR A 617 2.08 -34.04 -9.53
CA THR A 617 2.75 -34.46 -10.77
C THR A 617 1.70 -34.85 -11.80
N PHE A 618 1.65 -34.13 -12.91
CA PHE A 618 0.82 -34.51 -14.05
C PHE A 618 1.61 -35.37 -15.03
N HIS A 619 0.95 -36.38 -15.57
CA HIS A 619 1.53 -37.32 -16.54
C HIS A 619 0.53 -37.68 -17.63
N HIS A 620 0.98 -38.29 -18.72
CA HIS A 620 0.06 -38.77 -19.77
C HIS A 620 -0.91 -39.81 -19.23
N GLN A 621 -2.17 -39.73 -19.65
CA GLN A 621 -3.21 -40.66 -19.25
C GLN A 621 -2.81 -42.11 -19.61
N GLY A 622 -2.94 -43.03 -18.66
CA GLY A 622 -2.61 -44.45 -18.86
C GLY A 622 -1.13 -44.81 -18.69
N VAL A 623 -0.24 -43.83 -18.48
CA VAL A 623 1.18 -44.05 -18.18
C VAL A 623 1.39 -43.91 -16.68
N ASN A 624 1.98 -44.91 -16.02
CA ASN A 624 2.32 -44.80 -14.61
C ASN A 624 3.73 -44.22 -14.45
N VAL A 625 3.85 -43.14 -13.69
CA VAL A 625 5.14 -42.51 -13.36
C VAL A 625 5.31 -42.41 -11.84
N GLU A 626 6.56 -42.37 -11.39
CA GLU A 626 6.88 -42.03 -10.01
C GLU A 626 6.51 -40.56 -9.73
N PRO A 627 5.81 -40.26 -8.63
CA PRO A 627 5.50 -38.89 -8.25
C PRO A 627 6.79 -38.11 -7.98
N LEU A 628 6.79 -36.84 -8.34
CA LEU A 628 7.80 -35.88 -7.89
C LEU A 628 7.57 -35.55 -6.41
N GLN A 629 8.44 -34.68 -5.87
CA GLN A 629 8.40 -34.28 -4.47
C GLN A 629 7.00 -33.77 -4.09
N THR A 630 6.37 -34.43 -3.12
CA THR A 630 5.02 -34.09 -2.69
C THR A 630 5.10 -33.10 -1.52
N PHE A 631 4.39 -31.99 -1.65
CA PHE A 631 4.35 -30.96 -0.62
C PHE A 631 3.20 -31.23 0.36
N LYS A 632 3.44 -30.95 1.64
CA LYS A 632 2.36 -30.95 2.64
C LYS A 632 1.46 -29.75 2.37
N VAL A 633 0.15 -29.99 2.38
CA VAL A 633 -0.83 -28.90 2.32
C VAL A 633 -0.59 -27.95 3.48
N PRO A 634 -0.42 -26.64 3.22
CA PRO A 634 -0.13 -25.68 4.26
C PRO A 634 -1.31 -25.61 5.23
N LYS A 635 -1.03 -25.69 6.54
CA LYS A 635 -2.06 -25.65 7.58
C LYS A 635 -2.21 -24.20 8.07
N PRO A 636 -3.45 -23.67 8.13
CA PRO A 636 -3.68 -22.34 8.68
C PRO A 636 -3.39 -22.35 10.19
N MET A 637 -2.56 -21.41 10.63
CA MET A 637 -2.12 -21.25 12.01
C MET A 637 -2.89 -20.15 12.75
N VAL A 638 -3.35 -19.13 12.01
CA VAL A 638 -4.04 -17.96 12.54
C VAL A 638 -5.47 -17.93 12.03
N PHE A 639 -6.45 -17.65 12.88
CA PHE A 639 -7.87 -17.60 12.53
C PHE A 639 -8.51 -16.30 12.98
N ALA A 640 -9.29 -15.65 12.11
CA ALA A 640 -10.08 -14.48 12.44
C ALA A 640 -11.50 -14.59 11.85
N GLY A 641 -12.48 -14.02 12.55
CA GLY A 641 -13.83 -13.84 12.04
C GLY A 641 -13.90 -12.61 11.15
N PHE A 642 -14.47 -12.77 9.97
CA PHE A 642 -14.76 -11.73 8.99
C PHE A 642 -16.27 -11.58 8.90
N PHE A 643 -16.75 -10.35 9.03
CA PHE A 643 -18.17 -10.02 8.99
C PHE A 643 -18.40 -8.82 8.06
N PRO A 644 -19.47 -8.80 7.26
CA PRO A 644 -19.81 -7.61 6.49
C PRO A 644 -20.25 -6.47 7.44
N PHE A 645 -20.03 -5.21 7.05
CA PHE A 645 -20.56 -4.07 7.81
C PHE A 645 -22.09 -4.03 7.79
N GLU A 646 -22.70 -4.46 6.68
CA GLU A 646 -24.14 -4.50 6.48
C GLU A 646 -24.58 -5.92 6.13
N GLU A 647 -25.60 -6.44 6.81
CA GLU A 647 -26.12 -7.80 6.57
C GLU A 647 -26.66 -7.98 5.14
N ALA A 648 -27.17 -6.90 4.52
CA ALA A 648 -27.63 -6.91 3.13
C ALA A 648 -26.52 -7.26 2.12
N GLN A 649 -25.25 -7.02 2.47
CA GLN A 649 -24.10 -7.28 1.62
C GLN A 649 -23.52 -8.69 1.79
N TYR A 650 -24.11 -9.54 2.65
CA TYR A 650 -23.57 -10.87 2.96
C TYR A 650 -23.32 -11.72 1.72
N ASN A 651 -24.25 -11.74 0.75
CA ASN A 651 -24.09 -12.53 -0.47
C ASN A 651 -22.89 -12.06 -1.33
N VAL A 652 -22.68 -10.75 -1.42
CA VAL A 652 -21.54 -10.18 -2.16
C VAL A 652 -20.24 -10.44 -1.40
N PHE A 653 -20.27 -10.30 -0.08
CA PHE A 653 -19.16 -10.62 0.83
C PHE A 653 -18.71 -12.09 0.71
N GLU A 654 -19.66 -13.03 0.78
CA GLU A 654 -19.44 -14.46 0.64
C GLU A 654 -18.80 -14.79 -0.72
N GLN A 655 -19.40 -14.30 -1.81
CA GLN A 655 -18.86 -14.50 -3.15
C GLN A 655 -17.46 -13.90 -3.34
N SER A 656 -17.19 -12.75 -2.71
CA SER A 656 -15.88 -12.09 -2.78
C SER A 656 -14.80 -12.90 -2.07
N ILE A 657 -15.10 -13.42 -0.87
CA ILE A 657 -14.19 -14.28 -0.11
C ILE A 657 -13.95 -15.60 -0.82
N GLU A 658 -15.00 -16.26 -1.32
CA GLU A 658 -14.86 -17.51 -2.06
C GLU A 658 -13.99 -17.32 -3.30
N ARG A 659 -14.24 -16.26 -4.08
CA ARG A 659 -13.42 -15.92 -5.26
C ARG A 659 -11.96 -15.64 -4.92
N LEU A 660 -11.71 -14.93 -3.82
CA LEU A 660 -10.35 -14.64 -3.40
C LEU A 660 -9.63 -15.91 -2.91
N ALA A 661 -10.33 -16.77 -2.16
CA ALA A 661 -9.80 -18.04 -1.66
C ALA A 661 -9.55 -19.08 -2.76
N LEU A 662 -10.20 -18.99 -3.93
CA LEU A 662 -9.85 -19.83 -5.09
C LEU A 662 -8.40 -19.66 -5.50
N ASN A 663 -7.83 -18.47 -5.31
CA ASN A 663 -6.45 -18.16 -5.65
C ASN A 663 -5.47 -18.38 -4.49
N ASP A 664 -5.95 -18.77 -3.30
CA ASP A 664 -5.15 -18.83 -2.10
C ASP A 664 -5.31 -20.17 -1.38
N THR A 665 -4.38 -21.09 -1.67
CA THR A 665 -4.39 -22.44 -1.10
C THR A 665 -4.12 -22.47 0.41
N GLY A 666 -3.62 -21.36 0.99
CA GLY A 666 -3.36 -21.26 2.42
C GLY A 666 -4.59 -20.86 3.24
N VAL A 667 -5.69 -20.47 2.58
CA VAL A 667 -6.89 -19.97 3.22
C VAL A 667 -7.92 -21.07 3.45
N ARG A 668 -8.45 -21.14 4.67
CA ARG A 668 -9.57 -22.05 5.00
C ARG A 668 -10.77 -21.27 5.49
N ILE A 669 -11.90 -21.40 4.79
CA ILE A 669 -13.15 -20.71 5.12
C ILE A 669 -14.07 -21.63 5.91
N ILE A 670 -14.61 -21.12 7.02
CA ILE A 670 -15.61 -21.80 7.84
C ILE A 670 -16.79 -20.83 8.04
N PRO A 671 -17.98 -21.10 7.47
CA PRO A 671 -19.16 -20.28 7.72
C PRO A 671 -19.44 -20.19 9.22
N THR A 672 -19.73 -18.98 9.70
CA THR A 672 -20.02 -18.75 11.12
C THR A 672 -21.15 -17.75 11.29
N SER A 673 -21.82 -17.80 12.43
CA SER A 673 -22.78 -16.78 12.82
C SER A 673 -22.40 -16.23 14.19
N ASN A 674 -22.53 -14.93 14.35
CA ASN A 674 -22.26 -14.22 15.58
C ASN A 674 -23.51 -13.40 15.93
N PRO A 675 -24.02 -13.42 17.17
CA PRO A 675 -25.26 -12.72 17.49
C PRO A 675 -25.18 -11.19 17.32
N ALA A 676 -24.00 -10.58 17.52
CA ALA A 676 -23.82 -9.14 17.32
C ALA A 676 -23.68 -8.71 15.84
N PHE A 677 -22.98 -9.51 15.03
CA PHE A 677 -22.62 -9.17 13.64
C PHE A 677 -23.42 -9.92 12.57
N GLY A 678 -24.28 -10.87 12.97
CA GLY A 678 -25.05 -11.70 12.06
C GLY A 678 -24.20 -12.80 11.43
N LYS A 679 -24.46 -13.08 10.15
CA LYS A 679 -23.72 -14.10 9.40
C LYS A 679 -22.36 -13.57 8.97
N GLY A 680 -21.34 -14.41 9.07
CA GLY A 680 -19.97 -14.10 8.65
C GLY A 680 -19.19 -15.37 8.30
N MET A 681 -17.88 -15.24 8.22
CA MET A 681 -16.97 -16.33 7.92
C MET A 681 -15.78 -16.30 8.86
N ARG A 682 -15.46 -17.43 9.48
CA ARG A 682 -14.20 -17.61 10.19
C ARG A 682 -13.16 -18.11 9.19
N ILE A 683 -12.13 -17.31 8.97
CA ILE A 683 -11.10 -17.57 7.96
C ILE A 683 -9.79 -17.91 8.67
N GLY A 684 -9.16 -19.01 8.25
CA GLY A 684 -7.81 -19.42 8.66
C GLY A 684 -6.77 -18.96 7.64
N PHE A 685 -5.63 -18.49 8.15
CA PHE A 685 -4.49 -17.94 7.42
C PHE A 685 -3.18 -18.59 7.89
N LEU A 686 -2.14 -18.48 7.07
CA LEU A 686 -0.80 -18.99 7.40
C LEU A 686 -0.13 -18.17 8.51
N GLY A 687 -0.41 -16.87 8.56
CA GLY A 687 0.10 -15.94 9.56
C GLY A 687 -0.63 -14.60 9.52
N LEU A 688 -0.11 -13.63 10.28
CA LEU A 688 -0.71 -12.30 10.40
C LEU A 688 -0.61 -11.48 9.12
N LEU A 689 0.55 -11.51 8.45
CA LEU A 689 0.75 -10.73 7.23
C LEU A 689 -0.17 -11.25 6.13
N HIS A 690 -0.32 -12.58 6.04
CA HIS A 690 -1.28 -13.19 5.12
C HIS A 690 -2.71 -12.71 5.40
N MET A 691 -3.16 -12.67 6.66
CA MET A 691 -4.48 -12.13 7.01
C MET A 691 -4.64 -10.66 6.59
N GLU A 692 -3.63 -9.82 6.83
CA GLU A 692 -3.67 -8.40 6.46
C GLU A 692 -3.74 -8.19 4.94
N ILE A 693 -2.92 -8.94 4.18
CA ILE A 693 -2.94 -8.91 2.72
C ILE A 693 -4.31 -9.35 2.21
N PHE A 694 -4.86 -10.43 2.76
CA PHE A 694 -6.18 -10.92 2.36
C PHE A 694 -7.28 -9.86 2.60
N ASN A 695 -7.27 -9.21 3.76
CA ASN A 695 -8.20 -8.13 4.08
C ASN A 695 -8.01 -6.91 3.15
N GLN A 696 -6.77 -6.52 2.87
CA GLN A 696 -6.47 -5.41 1.98
C GLN A 696 -6.92 -5.70 0.53
N ARG A 697 -6.74 -6.94 0.05
CA ARG A 697 -7.21 -7.38 -1.27
C ARG A 697 -8.74 -7.40 -1.36
N LEU A 698 -9.45 -7.79 -0.31
CA LEU A 698 -10.92 -7.67 -0.28
C LEU A 698 -11.38 -6.21 -0.46
N GLN A 699 -10.64 -5.26 0.13
CA GLN A 699 -10.95 -3.84 0.02
C GLN A 699 -10.58 -3.26 -1.34
N SER A 700 -9.41 -3.59 -1.90
CA SER A 700 -8.96 -3.04 -3.18
C SER A 700 -9.62 -3.70 -4.39
N GLU A 701 -9.72 -5.03 -4.41
CA GLU A 701 -10.22 -5.79 -5.56
C GLU A 701 -11.76 -5.85 -5.62
N PHE A 702 -12.42 -5.93 -4.46
CA PHE A 702 -13.88 -6.12 -4.39
C PHE A 702 -14.63 -4.95 -3.76
N ALA A 703 -13.93 -3.87 -3.35
CA ALA A 703 -14.50 -2.73 -2.63
C ALA A 703 -15.30 -3.15 -1.37
N GLN A 704 -14.95 -4.30 -0.78
CA GLN A 704 -15.65 -4.84 0.39
C GLN A 704 -14.95 -4.38 1.66
N GLN A 705 -15.66 -3.56 2.45
CA GLN A 705 -15.24 -3.29 3.82
C GLN A 705 -15.72 -4.42 4.72
N VAL A 706 -14.82 -4.94 5.54
CA VAL A 706 -15.12 -6.06 6.45
C VAL A 706 -14.73 -5.70 7.88
N ILE A 707 -15.53 -6.16 8.83
CA ILE A 707 -15.22 -6.13 10.25
C ILE A 707 -14.45 -7.42 10.55
N THR A 708 -13.21 -7.28 10.99
CA THR A 708 -12.38 -8.40 11.43
C THR A 708 -12.37 -8.49 12.95
N THR A 709 -12.55 -9.70 13.50
CA THR A 709 -12.26 -9.98 14.92
C THR A 709 -10.75 -10.09 15.11
N PHE A 710 -10.31 -10.18 16.36
CA PHE A 710 -8.91 -10.52 16.59
C PHE A 710 -8.51 -11.85 15.97
N PRO A 711 -7.28 -11.93 15.47
CA PRO A 711 -6.66 -13.19 15.17
C PRO A 711 -6.48 -14.00 16.46
N GLY A 712 -6.90 -15.25 16.42
CA GLY A 712 -6.64 -16.26 17.44
C GLY A 712 -6.00 -17.49 16.82
N VAL A 713 -5.60 -18.44 17.65
CA VAL A 713 -5.01 -19.71 17.22
C VAL A 713 -5.99 -20.87 17.38
N ALA A 714 -5.73 -21.98 16.70
CA ALA A 714 -6.48 -23.21 16.90
C ALA A 714 -5.89 -24.00 18.08
N TYR A 715 -6.63 -24.07 19.18
CA TYR A 715 -6.28 -24.89 20.34
C TYR A 715 -6.76 -26.33 20.13
N GLN A 716 -6.12 -27.28 20.79
CA GLN A 716 -6.58 -28.67 20.84
C GLN A 716 -7.00 -29.03 22.25
N CYS A 717 -8.05 -29.84 22.39
CA CYS A 717 -8.44 -30.41 23.68
C CYS A 717 -8.78 -31.89 23.55
N ARG A 718 -8.39 -32.67 24.54
CA ARG A 718 -8.77 -34.08 24.66
C ARG A 718 -10.00 -34.19 25.54
N ILE A 719 -11.08 -34.74 25.00
CA ILE A 719 -12.33 -34.94 25.72
C ILE A 719 -12.45 -36.35 26.31
N VAL A 720 -13.25 -36.48 27.36
CA VAL A 720 -13.51 -37.76 28.05
C VAL A 720 -15.00 -38.13 28.02
N GLY A 721 -15.28 -39.43 27.96
CA GLY A 721 -16.63 -39.99 27.94
C GLY A 721 -17.00 -40.55 26.57
N LYS A 722 -17.46 -41.81 26.52
CA LYS A 722 -17.80 -42.51 25.26
C LYS A 722 -18.93 -41.82 24.50
N ASP A 723 -19.90 -41.25 25.20
CA ASP A 723 -21.03 -40.54 24.60
C ASP A 723 -20.60 -39.17 24.05
N ASN A 724 -19.79 -38.42 24.81
CA ASN A 724 -19.20 -37.16 24.33
C ASN A 724 -18.33 -37.36 23.08
N ILE A 725 -17.54 -38.43 23.01
CA ILE A 725 -16.71 -38.74 21.82
C ILE A 725 -17.59 -39.04 20.60
N LYS A 726 -18.77 -39.64 20.77
CA LYS A 726 -19.72 -39.83 19.67
C LYS A 726 -20.32 -38.50 19.22
N ASP A 727 -20.68 -37.62 20.14
CA ASP A 727 -21.31 -36.34 19.82
C ASP A 727 -20.36 -35.35 19.13
N TYR A 728 -19.10 -35.30 19.57
CA TYR A 728 -18.08 -34.43 18.95
C TYR A 728 -17.29 -35.13 17.83
N GLY A 729 -17.48 -36.43 17.63
CA GLY A 729 -16.90 -37.25 16.56
C GLY A 729 -15.45 -37.71 16.76
N SER A 730 -14.68 -37.10 17.67
CA SER A 730 -13.26 -37.40 17.92
C SER A 730 -12.90 -37.16 19.38
N ASP A 731 -11.93 -37.90 19.91
CA ASP A 731 -11.38 -37.68 21.26
C ASP A 731 -10.49 -36.44 21.34
N LEU A 732 -9.85 -36.08 20.23
CA LEU A 732 -9.08 -34.86 20.05
C LEU A 732 -9.86 -33.86 19.21
N LEU A 733 -10.22 -32.72 19.81
CA LEU A 733 -10.94 -31.64 19.15
C LEU A 733 -10.01 -30.48 18.87
N THR A 734 -10.00 -30.00 17.63
CA THR A 734 -9.32 -28.76 17.23
C THR A 734 -10.32 -27.62 17.18
N ILE A 735 -10.17 -26.65 18.08
CA ILE A 735 -11.13 -25.59 18.31
C ILE A 735 -10.45 -24.24 18.07
N SER A 736 -10.92 -23.53 17.05
CA SER A 736 -10.55 -22.15 16.79
C SER A 736 -11.54 -21.15 17.39
N ASP A 737 -12.82 -21.54 17.53
CA ASP A 737 -13.90 -20.66 17.97
C ASP A 737 -14.16 -20.81 19.48
N PRO A 738 -13.99 -19.75 20.29
CA PRO A 738 -14.30 -19.77 21.72
C PRO A 738 -15.73 -20.20 22.05
N LEU A 739 -16.69 -20.02 21.14
CA LEU A 739 -18.09 -20.41 21.34
C LEU A 739 -18.27 -21.93 21.33
N LYS A 740 -17.46 -22.65 20.54
CA LYS A 740 -17.50 -24.11 20.41
C LYS A 740 -16.66 -24.83 21.46
N TRP A 741 -16.08 -24.09 22.40
CA TRP A 741 -15.27 -24.66 23.47
C TRP A 741 -16.13 -25.52 24.39
N PRO A 742 -15.79 -26.81 24.61
CA PRO A 742 -16.60 -27.72 25.40
C PRO A 742 -16.55 -27.36 26.88
N ASP A 743 -17.53 -27.88 27.63
CA ASP A 743 -17.55 -27.71 29.06
C ASP A 743 -16.31 -28.30 29.71
N THR A 744 -15.75 -27.56 30.67
CA THR A 744 -14.50 -27.90 31.34
C THR A 744 -14.52 -29.21 32.11
N ASN A 745 -15.70 -29.73 32.44
CA ASN A 745 -15.83 -31.04 33.09
C ASN A 745 -15.54 -32.20 32.13
N ILE A 746 -15.65 -31.96 30.82
CA ILE A 746 -15.46 -32.96 29.76
C ILE A 746 -14.00 -32.95 29.26
N ILE A 747 -13.24 -31.89 29.55
CA ILE A 747 -11.87 -31.73 29.07
C ILE A 747 -10.89 -32.44 30.01
N ARG A 748 -10.11 -33.38 29.49
CA ARG A 748 -9.01 -34.04 30.21
C ARG A 748 -7.74 -33.20 30.17
N GLU A 749 -7.36 -32.75 28.98
CA GLU A 749 -6.13 -32.02 28.73
C GLU A 749 -6.33 -31.00 27.61
N THR A 750 -5.70 -29.85 27.75
CA THR A 750 -5.66 -28.78 26.75
C THR A 750 -4.26 -28.65 26.17
N LEU A 751 -4.20 -28.40 24.87
CA LEU A 751 -3.01 -28.33 24.05
C LEU A 751 -3.01 -26.99 23.31
N GLU A 752 -1.89 -26.29 23.33
CA GLU A 752 -1.69 -25.05 22.57
C GLU A 752 -0.63 -25.25 21.48
N PRO A 753 -0.75 -24.52 20.35
CA PRO A 753 0.27 -24.56 19.31
C PRO A 753 1.53 -23.80 19.73
N ILE A 754 2.68 -24.43 19.50
CA ILE A 754 4.01 -23.92 19.79
C ILE A 754 4.75 -23.67 18.48
N VAL A 755 5.63 -22.66 18.48
CA VAL A 755 6.55 -22.38 17.39
C VAL A 755 7.98 -22.30 17.88
N PHE A 756 8.92 -22.68 17.01
CA PHE A 756 10.34 -22.44 17.19
C PHE A 756 10.70 -21.12 16.52
N GLY A 757 10.85 -20.10 17.34
CA GLY A 757 11.17 -18.75 16.92
C GLY A 757 12.68 -18.49 16.88
N GLN A 758 13.16 -17.86 15.82
CA GLN A 758 14.53 -17.37 15.67
C GLN A 758 14.52 -15.85 15.65
N ILE A 759 15.16 -15.23 16.64
CA ILE A 759 15.26 -13.77 16.76
C ILE A 759 16.71 -13.36 16.52
N LEU A 760 16.96 -12.58 15.47
CA LEU A 760 18.26 -11.96 15.23
C LEU A 760 18.18 -10.49 15.66
N THR A 761 19.03 -10.11 16.61
CA THR A 761 19.02 -8.76 17.19
C THR A 761 20.44 -8.27 17.46
N PRO A 762 20.71 -6.96 17.45
CA PRO A 762 21.99 -6.46 17.95
C PRO A 762 22.27 -6.92 19.38
N THR A 763 23.51 -7.29 19.68
CA THR A 763 23.91 -7.84 21.00
C THR A 763 23.53 -6.92 22.16
N GLN A 764 23.56 -5.61 21.95
CA GLN A 764 23.14 -4.59 22.94
C GLN A 764 21.65 -4.69 23.35
N PHE A 765 20.79 -5.22 22.48
CA PHE A 765 19.36 -5.35 22.73
C PHE A 765 18.96 -6.79 23.12
N ALA A 766 19.88 -7.76 23.06
CA ALA A 766 19.58 -9.16 23.34
C ALA A 766 18.92 -9.35 24.71
N SER A 767 19.42 -8.69 25.77
CA SER A 767 18.83 -8.77 27.11
C SER A 767 17.39 -8.27 27.18
N LEU A 768 17.06 -7.19 26.46
CA LEU A 768 15.69 -6.66 26.41
C LEU A 768 14.76 -7.60 25.63
N VAL A 769 15.25 -8.19 24.54
CA VAL A 769 14.50 -9.19 23.78
C VAL A 769 14.18 -10.42 24.62
N LYS A 770 15.13 -10.89 25.44
CA LYS A 770 14.90 -12.02 26.36
C LYS A 770 13.75 -11.73 27.34
N ILE A 771 13.71 -10.52 27.92
CA ILE A 771 12.62 -10.11 28.82
C ILE A 771 11.25 -10.22 28.15
N ILE A 772 11.11 -9.72 26.90
CA ILE A 772 9.85 -9.83 26.15
C ILE A 772 9.50 -11.30 25.92
N CYS A 773 10.47 -12.13 25.52
CA CYS A 773 10.22 -13.55 25.26
C CYS A 773 9.78 -14.27 26.54
N ASP A 774 10.41 -13.98 27.68
CA ASP A 774 10.07 -14.55 28.97
C ASP A 774 8.66 -14.13 29.42
N GLU A 775 8.29 -12.86 29.24
CA GLU A 775 6.92 -12.36 29.49
C GLU A 775 5.87 -13.09 28.62
N ARG A 776 6.28 -13.50 27.41
CA ARG A 776 5.47 -14.27 26.45
C ARG A 776 5.58 -15.79 26.63
N ARG A 777 6.11 -16.26 27.76
CA ARG A 777 6.25 -17.69 28.09
C ARG A 777 7.16 -18.44 27.11
N GLY A 778 8.18 -17.75 26.60
CA GLY A 778 9.20 -18.34 25.74
C GLY A 778 10.28 -19.04 26.54
N ASP A 779 10.65 -20.24 26.09
CA ASP A 779 11.80 -20.96 26.62
C ASP A 779 12.99 -20.78 25.68
N LEU A 780 14.10 -20.23 26.18
CA LEU A 780 15.33 -20.09 25.41
C LEU A 780 15.94 -21.47 25.17
N ILE A 781 16.12 -21.84 23.91
CA ILE A 781 16.73 -23.11 23.50
C ILE A 781 18.23 -22.91 23.29
N GLU A 782 18.60 -21.95 22.45
CA GLU A 782 19.98 -21.70 22.05
C GLU A 782 20.22 -20.19 21.86
N GLU A 783 21.45 -19.77 22.16
CA GLU A 783 21.93 -18.41 21.92
C GLU A 783 23.28 -18.47 21.22
N TYR A 784 23.38 -17.81 20.07
CA TYR A 784 24.59 -17.76 19.25
C TYR A 784 24.95 -16.31 18.95
N CYS A 785 26.21 -15.92 19.16
CA CYS A 785 26.72 -14.65 18.68
C CYS A 785 27.23 -14.85 17.24
N ILE A 786 26.55 -14.23 16.26
CA ILE A 786 26.97 -14.26 14.86
C ILE A 786 28.25 -13.44 14.67
N ASP A 787 28.27 -12.24 15.24
CA ASP A 787 29.44 -11.37 15.27
C ASP A 787 29.49 -10.56 16.57
N GLU A 788 30.50 -9.69 16.73
CA GLU A 788 30.64 -8.82 17.92
C GLU A 788 29.42 -7.91 18.17
N LYS A 789 28.51 -7.76 17.21
CA LYS A 789 27.41 -6.81 17.25
C LYS A 789 26.03 -7.45 17.13
N ARG A 790 25.91 -8.74 16.82
CA ARG A 790 24.62 -9.42 16.59
C ARG A 790 24.56 -10.78 17.31
N THR A 791 23.38 -11.05 17.86
CA THR A 791 23.05 -12.28 18.56
C THR A 791 21.79 -12.89 17.96
N LEU A 792 21.86 -14.18 17.65
CA LEU A 792 20.74 -15.02 17.26
C LEU A 792 20.24 -15.77 18.51
N LEU A 793 18.95 -15.63 18.80
CA LEU A 793 18.26 -16.28 19.91
C LEU A 793 17.22 -17.25 19.35
N LYS A 794 17.32 -18.53 19.70
CA LYS A 794 16.30 -19.53 19.38
C LYS A 794 15.42 -19.78 20.59
N TYR A 795 14.12 -19.61 20.41
CA TYR A 795 13.11 -19.71 21.44
C TYR A 795 12.03 -20.71 21.06
N LYS A 796 11.51 -21.43 22.05
CA LYS A 796 10.23 -22.14 21.96
C LYS A 796 9.16 -21.22 22.50
N LEU A 797 8.19 -20.81 21.69
CA LEU A 797 7.18 -19.81 22.06
C LEU A 797 5.77 -20.31 21.72
N PRO A 798 4.76 -20.03 22.57
CA PRO A 798 3.36 -20.28 22.20
C PRO A 798 2.88 -19.33 21.11
N LEU A 799 2.28 -19.86 20.05
CA LEU A 799 1.84 -19.06 18.90
C LEU A 799 0.82 -17.99 19.33
N ALA A 800 -0.08 -18.30 20.27
CA ALA A 800 -1.07 -17.36 20.79
C ALA A 800 -0.46 -16.07 21.38
N GLU A 801 0.77 -16.16 21.89
CA GLU A 801 1.47 -15.05 22.53
C GLU A 801 2.16 -14.13 21.51
N ILE A 802 2.57 -14.71 20.37
CA ILE A 802 3.27 -14.04 19.26
C ILE A 802 2.29 -13.35 18.32
N VAL A 803 1.12 -13.95 18.08
CA VAL A 803 0.09 -13.42 17.16
C VAL A 803 -0.42 -12.04 17.60
N TYR A 804 -0.16 -11.63 18.85
CA TYR A 804 -0.56 -10.33 19.37
C TYR A 804 0.63 -9.45 19.79
N ASP A 805 0.86 -8.36 19.05
CA ASP A 805 1.75 -7.22 19.38
C ASP A 805 3.25 -7.58 19.54
N PHE A 806 3.63 -8.84 19.32
CA PHE A 806 5.01 -9.29 19.54
C PHE A 806 5.98 -8.67 18.53
N PHE A 807 5.63 -8.68 17.24
CA PHE A 807 6.46 -8.09 16.19
C PHE A 807 6.65 -6.59 16.36
N ASP A 808 5.60 -5.87 16.75
CA ASP A 808 5.65 -4.42 16.94
C ASP A 808 6.51 -4.06 18.17
N GLN A 809 6.32 -4.78 19.29
CA GLN A 809 7.16 -4.61 20.48
C GLN A 809 8.64 -4.95 20.21
N LEU A 810 8.90 -6.04 19.48
CA LEU A 810 10.26 -6.43 19.12
C LEU A 810 10.92 -5.34 18.28
N LYS A 811 10.24 -4.83 17.24
CA LYS A 811 10.76 -3.73 16.41
C LYS A 811 10.95 -2.46 17.22
N GLN A 812 10.03 -2.11 18.11
CA GLN A 812 10.15 -0.91 18.94
C GLN A 812 11.39 -0.97 19.86
N ILE A 813 11.59 -2.09 20.55
CA ILE A 813 12.68 -2.27 21.53
C ILE A 813 14.04 -2.35 20.84
N THR A 814 14.08 -2.97 19.65
CA THR A 814 15.30 -3.10 18.86
C THR A 814 15.55 -1.92 17.93
N SER A 815 14.76 -0.84 18.01
CA SER A 815 14.82 0.30 17.07
C SER A 815 14.70 -0.12 15.59
N GLY A 816 13.98 -1.20 15.33
CA GLY A 816 13.74 -1.78 14.01
C GLY A 816 14.81 -2.76 13.53
N TYR A 817 15.88 -2.99 14.30
CA TYR A 817 16.98 -3.88 13.90
C TYR A 817 16.73 -5.37 14.22
N GLY A 818 15.73 -5.68 15.05
CA GLY A 818 15.35 -7.04 15.40
C GLY A 818 14.53 -7.69 14.29
N THR A 819 14.99 -8.83 13.79
CA THR A 819 14.21 -9.68 12.89
C THR A 819 13.76 -10.93 13.63
N PHE A 820 12.56 -11.41 13.31
CA PHE A 820 11.97 -12.60 13.90
C PHE A 820 11.41 -13.50 12.81
N ASP A 821 11.76 -14.76 12.90
CA ASP A 821 11.30 -15.86 12.05
C ASP A 821 10.77 -16.98 12.93
N TYR A 822 9.85 -17.81 12.44
CA TYR A 822 9.36 -18.94 13.24
C TYR A 822 8.94 -20.13 12.39
N GLU A 823 9.10 -21.33 12.96
CA GLU A 823 8.69 -22.61 12.38
C GLU A 823 7.67 -23.32 13.27
N ASP A 824 6.85 -24.19 12.69
CA ASP A 824 5.86 -24.98 13.44
C ASP A 824 6.55 -25.95 14.41
N GLY A 825 6.26 -25.79 15.70
CA GLY A 825 6.76 -26.65 16.78
C GLY A 825 5.74 -27.69 17.26
N GLY A 826 4.56 -27.76 16.64
CA GLY A 826 3.49 -28.69 17.00
C GLY A 826 2.67 -28.24 18.20
N TYR A 827 2.08 -29.19 18.92
CA TYR A 827 1.16 -28.93 20.04
C TYR A 827 1.75 -29.40 21.37
N GLU A 828 1.64 -28.57 22.40
CA GLU A 828 2.12 -28.86 23.75
C GLU A 828 1.03 -28.66 24.80
N LYS A 829 1.10 -29.44 25.89
CA LYS A 829 0.13 -29.36 26.98
C LYS A 829 0.25 -28.02 27.69
N SER A 830 -0.87 -27.32 27.84
CA SER A 830 -0.91 -26.00 28.46
C SER A 830 -2.25 -25.73 29.12
N ASN A 831 -2.30 -24.81 30.09
CA ASN A 831 -3.53 -24.52 30.85
C ASN A 831 -4.35 -23.41 30.18
N ILE A 832 -5.23 -23.80 29.25
CA ILE A 832 -6.06 -22.89 28.47
C ILE A 832 -7.45 -22.77 29.10
N VAL A 833 -7.89 -21.54 29.32
CA VAL A 833 -9.19 -21.22 29.92
C VAL A 833 -10.03 -20.35 28.99
N LYS A 834 -11.35 -20.57 29.02
CA LYS A 834 -12.33 -19.70 28.37
C LYS A 834 -12.65 -18.53 29.30
N MET A 835 -12.17 -17.34 28.94
CA MET A 835 -12.54 -16.10 29.61
C MET A 835 -13.82 -15.54 28.99
N ARG A 836 -14.80 -15.23 29.84
CA ARG A 836 -16.09 -14.66 29.48
C ARG A 836 -16.17 -13.21 29.95
N ILE A 837 -16.90 -12.39 29.21
CA ILE A 837 -17.17 -11.00 29.58
C ILE A 837 -18.64 -10.88 29.95
N CYS A 838 -18.90 -10.31 31.11
CA CYS A 838 -20.25 -10.09 31.60
C CYS A 838 -20.54 -8.59 31.75
N ILE A 839 -21.73 -8.16 31.30
CA ILE A 839 -22.26 -6.83 31.58
C ILE A 839 -23.53 -7.00 32.39
N ASN A 840 -23.58 -6.40 33.59
CA ASN A 840 -24.68 -6.57 34.54
C ASN A 840 -25.05 -8.04 34.83
N GLN A 841 -24.07 -8.95 34.79
CA GLN A 841 -24.21 -10.39 34.97
C GLN A 841 -24.71 -11.16 33.74
N GLU A 842 -25.10 -10.50 32.66
CA GLU A 842 -25.37 -11.15 31.38
C GLU A 842 -24.04 -11.41 30.65
N GLU A 843 -23.84 -12.64 30.18
CA GLU A 843 -22.65 -13.03 29.41
C GLU A 843 -22.76 -12.50 27.97
N ILE A 844 -21.68 -11.90 27.48
CA ILE A 844 -21.54 -11.44 26.10
C ILE A 844 -20.61 -12.42 25.41
N ASP A 845 -21.24 -13.39 24.75
CA ASP A 845 -20.57 -14.49 24.07
C ASP A 845 -19.56 -14.00 23.03
N GLU A 846 -19.84 -12.88 22.35
CA GLU A 846 -19.01 -12.29 21.29
C GLU A 846 -17.64 -11.80 21.75
N LEU A 847 -17.50 -11.52 23.05
CA LEU A 847 -16.26 -11.03 23.64
C LEU A 847 -15.51 -12.13 24.40
N SER A 848 -15.97 -13.38 24.30
CA SER A 848 -15.28 -14.52 24.91
C SER A 848 -13.96 -14.81 24.20
N VAL A 849 -12.91 -15.06 24.99
CA VAL A 849 -11.54 -15.29 24.48
C VAL A 849 -10.95 -16.53 25.13
N LEU A 850 -10.26 -17.34 24.33
CA LEU A 850 -9.43 -18.44 24.80
C LEU A 850 -8.01 -17.93 25.07
N CYS A 851 -7.53 -18.09 26.30
CA CYS A 851 -6.20 -17.63 26.69
C CYS A 851 -5.61 -18.53 27.78
N HIS A 852 -4.29 -18.41 27.97
CA HIS A 852 -3.62 -19.10 29.05
C HIS A 852 -4.01 -18.51 30.43
N ALA A 853 -4.17 -19.37 31.44
CA ALA A 853 -4.65 -18.98 32.76
C ALA A 853 -3.86 -17.83 33.42
N LYS A 854 -2.52 -17.81 33.27
CA LYS A 854 -1.67 -16.73 33.80
C LYS A 854 -1.94 -15.36 33.15
N ARG A 855 -2.35 -15.35 31.87
CA ARG A 855 -2.53 -14.12 31.09
C ARG A 855 -3.98 -13.60 31.12
N ALA A 856 -4.92 -14.44 31.53
CA ALA A 856 -6.35 -14.11 31.58
C ALA A 856 -6.65 -12.82 32.37
N GLN A 857 -5.93 -12.55 33.46
CA GLN A 857 -6.13 -11.33 34.25
C GLN A 857 -5.75 -10.06 33.48
N VAL A 858 -4.61 -10.07 32.78
CA VAL A 858 -4.12 -8.93 31.99
C VAL A 858 -5.08 -8.67 30.83
N VAL A 859 -5.38 -9.71 30.04
CA VAL A 859 -6.28 -9.61 28.89
C VAL A 859 -7.66 -9.13 29.33
N GLY A 860 -8.22 -9.70 30.41
CA GLY A 860 -9.51 -9.31 30.96
C GLY A 860 -9.56 -7.84 31.39
N LYS A 861 -8.51 -7.34 32.04
CA LYS A 861 -8.41 -5.93 32.44
C LYS A 861 -8.42 -5.00 31.23
N GLU A 862 -7.73 -5.35 30.14
CA GLU A 862 -7.75 -4.59 28.90
C GLU A 862 -9.13 -4.57 28.24
N ILE A 863 -9.83 -5.72 28.18
CA ILE A 863 -11.18 -5.80 27.56
C ILE A 863 -12.12 -4.86 28.31
N VAL A 864 -12.13 -5.01 29.63
CA VAL A 864 -13.06 -4.31 30.52
C VAL A 864 -12.79 -2.80 30.52
N THR A 865 -11.53 -2.39 30.40
CA THR A 865 -11.15 -0.97 30.29
C THR A 865 -11.62 -0.36 28.98
N LYS A 866 -11.40 -1.05 27.85
CA LYS A 866 -11.88 -0.59 26.54
C LYS A 866 -13.40 -0.53 26.45
N LEU A 867 -14.11 -1.49 27.05
CA LEU A 867 -15.58 -1.44 27.13
C LEU A 867 -16.07 -0.22 27.93
N LYS A 868 -15.42 0.10 29.05
CA LYS A 868 -15.78 1.27 29.87
C LYS A 868 -15.67 2.59 29.10
N GLU A 869 -14.69 2.69 28.20
CA GLU A 869 -14.45 3.89 27.38
C GLU A 869 -15.46 4.05 26.24
N ASN A 870 -16.00 2.94 25.72
CA ASN A 870 -16.89 2.95 24.55
C ASN A 870 -18.38 2.77 24.89
N ILE A 871 -18.72 2.39 26.12
CA ILE A 871 -20.11 2.29 26.57
C ILE A 871 -20.52 3.61 27.22
N ASP A 872 -21.58 4.22 26.70
CA ASP A 872 -22.15 5.43 27.26
C ASP A 872 -22.70 5.22 28.67
N ARG A 873 -22.61 6.29 29.48
CA ARG A 873 -23.20 6.30 30.82
C ARG A 873 -24.72 6.10 30.74
N GLN A 874 -25.28 5.41 31.73
CA GLN A 874 -26.72 5.14 31.84
C GLN A 874 -27.30 5.80 33.10
N GLN A 875 -28.62 5.78 33.27
CA GLN A 875 -29.26 6.29 34.50
C GLN A 875 -28.93 5.45 35.75
N TYR A 876 -28.49 4.20 35.54
CA TYR A 876 -28.05 3.26 36.56
C TYR A 876 -26.57 2.88 36.35
N ALA A 877 -25.95 2.30 37.38
CA ALA A 877 -24.55 1.90 37.32
C ALA A 877 -24.39 0.64 36.46
N VAL A 878 -23.53 0.69 35.45
CA VAL A 878 -23.22 -0.46 34.60
C VAL A 878 -22.00 -1.19 35.15
N LYS A 879 -22.12 -2.49 35.44
CA LYS A 879 -21.01 -3.32 35.89
C LYS A 879 -20.46 -4.12 34.71
N ILE A 880 -19.17 -4.00 34.45
CA ILE A 880 -18.46 -4.76 33.41
C ILE A 880 -17.44 -5.66 34.11
N GLU A 881 -17.52 -6.96 33.89
CA GLU A 881 -16.72 -7.98 34.57
C GLU A 881 -16.10 -8.94 33.55
N ALA A 882 -14.84 -9.33 33.76
CA ALA A 882 -14.22 -10.45 33.07
C ALA A 882 -14.15 -11.64 34.05
N LYS A 883 -14.65 -12.80 33.62
CA LYS A 883 -14.76 -14.00 34.45
C LYS A 883 -14.11 -15.20 33.79
N VAL A 884 -13.52 -16.05 34.61
CA VAL A 884 -13.16 -17.42 34.24
C VAL A 884 -13.89 -18.31 35.23
N HIS A 885 -14.75 -19.20 34.72
CA HIS A 885 -15.71 -19.93 35.55
C HIS A 885 -16.53 -18.95 36.43
N ALA A 886 -16.61 -19.21 37.74
CA ALA A 886 -17.27 -18.34 38.70
C ALA A 886 -16.37 -17.19 39.22
N THR A 887 -15.06 -17.21 38.93
CA THR A 887 -14.11 -16.23 39.47
C THR A 887 -14.05 -14.96 38.62
N VAL A 888 -14.15 -13.79 39.28
CA VAL A 888 -14.02 -12.48 38.64
C VAL A 888 -12.56 -12.07 38.61
N LEU A 889 -11.98 -11.94 37.41
CA LEU A 889 -10.58 -11.57 37.21
C LEU A 889 -10.36 -10.06 37.16
N ALA A 890 -11.29 -9.34 36.50
CA ALA A 890 -11.24 -7.90 36.37
C ALA A 890 -12.65 -7.32 36.41
N ARG A 891 -12.80 -6.13 37.00
CA ARG A 891 -14.09 -5.43 37.09
C ARG A 891 -13.91 -3.92 36.94
N GLN A 892 -14.78 -3.32 36.14
CA GLN A 892 -14.95 -1.87 36.05
C GLN A 892 -16.42 -1.52 36.18
N ASN A 893 -16.71 -0.36 36.78
CA ASN A 893 -18.08 0.16 36.86
C ASN A 893 -18.16 1.50 36.12
N ILE A 894 -19.19 1.67 35.31
CA ILE A 894 -19.54 2.96 34.70
C ILE A 894 -20.50 3.67 35.65
N PRO A 895 -20.16 4.89 36.12
CA PRO A 895 -21.01 5.61 37.05
C PRO A 895 -22.33 6.05 36.40
N PRO A 896 -23.45 6.02 37.13
CA PRO A 896 -24.73 6.47 36.61
C PRO A 896 -24.74 7.99 36.40
N TYR A 897 -25.60 8.46 35.49
CA TYR A 897 -26.01 9.86 35.48
C TYR A 897 -26.59 10.24 36.84
N LYS A 898 -26.17 11.40 37.34
CA LYS A 898 -26.68 11.97 38.60
C LYS A 898 -27.39 13.27 38.27
N LYS A 899 -28.71 13.29 38.49
CA LYS A 899 -29.46 14.53 38.58
C LYS A 899 -29.19 15.14 39.95
N ASP A 900 -28.84 16.42 39.99
CA ASP A 900 -28.76 17.15 41.25
C ASP A 900 -30.18 17.38 41.77
N VAL A 901 -30.60 16.51 42.70
CA VAL A 901 -31.90 16.59 43.37
C VAL A 901 -31.95 17.70 44.42
N GLY A 902 -30.79 18.26 44.80
CA GLY A 902 -30.66 19.33 45.79
C GLY A 902 -30.79 20.74 45.21
N ALA A 903 -30.64 20.91 43.90
CA ALA A 903 -30.59 22.23 43.24
C ALA A 903 -31.80 23.16 43.48
N LYS A 904 -32.97 22.64 43.87
CA LYS A 904 -34.19 23.41 44.17
C LYS A 904 -34.50 23.54 45.67
N LEU A 905 -33.61 23.05 46.54
CA LEU A 905 -33.76 23.16 48.00
C LEU A 905 -33.10 24.44 48.48
N TYR A 906 -33.90 25.41 48.94
CA TYR A 906 -33.42 26.71 49.44
C TYR A 906 -33.25 26.75 50.97
N GLY A 907 -32.96 25.62 51.64
CA GLY A 907 -32.84 25.58 53.10
C GLY A 907 -32.10 24.36 53.66
N GLY A 908 -31.56 24.48 54.88
CA GLY A 908 -30.63 23.53 55.53
C GLY A 908 -31.25 22.26 56.13
N ASP A 909 -32.49 21.89 55.78
CA ASP A 909 -33.13 20.69 56.31
C ASP A 909 -32.61 19.42 55.61
N LYS A 910 -31.64 18.77 56.27
CA LYS A 910 -30.98 17.53 55.83
C LYS A 910 -31.95 16.39 55.59
N THR A 911 -33.11 16.37 56.26
CA THR A 911 -34.08 15.26 56.14
C THR A 911 -34.77 15.26 54.77
N ARG A 912 -35.00 16.44 54.18
CA ARG A 912 -35.63 16.57 52.86
C ARG A 912 -34.69 16.16 51.73
N LEU A 913 -33.40 16.50 51.86
CA LEU A 913 -32.35 16.03 50.96
C LEU A 913 -32.20 14.50 51.03
N MET A 914 -32.15 13.93 52.24
CA MET A 914 -32.09 12.47 52.46
C MET A 914 -33.26 11.73 51.79
N LYS A 915 -34.49 12.23 51.91
CA LYS A 915 -35.68 11.62 51.26
C LYS A 915 -35.57 11.63 49.73
N LEU A 916 -35.07 12.71 49.14
CA LEU A 916 -34.89 12.82 47.70
C LEU A 916 -33.76 11.92 47.17
N LEU A 917 -32.66 11.82 47.91
CA LEU A 917 -31.56 10.90 47.61
C LEU A 917 -32.04 9.44 47.67
N LYS A 918 -32.78 9.07 48.72
CA LYS A 918 -33.32 7.71 48.86
C LYS A 918 -34.28 7.33 47.71
N ARG A 919 -35.17 8.24 47.32
CA ARG A 919 -36.03 8.06 46.12
C ARG A 919 -35.22 7.91 44.83
N GLN A 920 -34.13 8.66 44.70
CA GLN A 920 -33.24 8.56 43.54
C GLN A 920 -32.49 7.22 43.52
N GLU A 921 -32.06 6.71 44.67
CA GLU A 921 -31.43 5.39 44.80
C GLU A 921 -32.40 4.25 44.46
N GLU A 922 -33.59 4.23 45.09
CA GLU A 922 -34.64 3.22 44.82
C GLU A 922 -35.05 3.22 43.33
N GLY A 923 -35.19 4.41 42.73
CA GLY A 923 -35.48 4.54 41.30
C GLY A 923 -34.38 3.97 40.41
N LYS A 924 -33.10 4.14 40.78
CA LYS A 924 -31.96 3.59 40.03
C LYS A 924 -31.83 2.08 40.19
N GLU A 925 -32.11 1.54 41.37
CA GLU A 925 -32.14 0.09 41.59
C GLU A 925 -33.24 -0.57 40.77
N ARG A 926 -34.44 0.02 40.75
CA ARG A 926 -35.56 -0.47 39.93
C ARG A 926 -35.27 -0.39 38.44
N MET A 927 -34.59 0.67 37.97
CA MET A 927 -34.15 0.75 36.57
C MET A 927 -33.10 -0.32 36.24
N ARG A 928 -32.26 -0.71 37.21
CA ARG A 928 -31.20 -1.70 36.99
C ARG A 928 -31.71 -3.14 36.87
N SER A 929 -32.77 -3.51 37.58
CA SER A 929 -33.32 -4.87 37.51
C SER A 929 -34.13 -5.15 36.24
N ILE A 930 -34.60 -4.11 35.56
CA ILE A 930 -35.45 -4.21 34.36
C ILE A 930 -34.63 -3.97 33.08
N ALA A 931 -33.47 -3.32 33.18
CA ALA A 931 -32.73 -2.88 32.00
C ALA A 931 -31.69 -3.90 31.54
N ASN A 932 -31.94 -4.47 30.36
CA ASN A 932 -30.92 -5.15 29.56
C ASN A 932 -30.19 -4.10 28.72
N ILE A 933 -28.87 -4.03 28.87
CA ILE A 933 -28.03 -3.14 28.06
C ILE A 933 -27.75 -3.86 26.76
N GLN A 934 -28.32 -3.37 25.66
CA GLN A 934 -27.79 -3.70 24.34
C GLN A 934 -26.46 -2.98 24.17
N VAL A 935 -25.38 -3.75 24.06
CA VAL A 935 -24.06 -3.19 23.79
C VAL A 935 -24.04 -2.65 22.36
N PRO A 936 -23.66 -1.38 22.15
CA PRO A 936 -23.55 -0.82 20.82
C PRO A 936 -22.58 -1.65 19.97
N ARG A 937 -22.94 -1.94 18.70
CA ARG A 937 -22.04 -2.61 17.74
C ARG A 937 -20.67 -1.92 17.69
N ASP A 938 -20.65 -0.59 17.72
CA ASP A 938 -19.42 0.21 17.72
C ASP A 938 -18.52 -0.08 18.93
N ALA A 939 -19.09 -0.34 20.11
CA ALA A 939 -18.31 -0.68 21.30
C ALA A 939 -17.68 -2.08 21.18
N ILE A 940 -18.41 -3.05 20.60
CA ILE A 940 -17.88 -4.39 20.31
C ILE A 940 -16.76 -4.29 19.26
N ILE A 941 -16.95 -3.50 18.20
CA ILE A 941 -15.93 -3.26 17.17
C ILE A 941 -14.68 -2.59 17.76
N ALA A 942 -14.85 -1.60 18.63
CA ALA A 942 -13.73 -0.92 19.29
C ALA A 942 -12.92 -1.89 20.16
N VAL A 943 -13.61 -2.82 20.84
CA VAL A 943 -12.96 -3.88 21.59
C VAL A 943 -12.29 -4.89 20.67
N LEU A 944 -12.90 -5.26 19.54
CA LEU A 944 -12.38 -6.23 18.57
C LEU A 944 -11.23 -5.71 17.67
N LYS A 945 -11.00 -4.40 17.63
CA LYS A 945 -9.95 -3.75 16.80
C LYS A 945 -8.62 -3.46 17.51
N ARG A 946 -8.52 -3.70 18.83
CA ARG A 946 -7.40 -3.35 19.76
C ARG A 946 -6.11 -2.95 19.03
N LYS A 947 -5.93 -1.64 18.94
CA LYS A 947 -4.64 -0.99 19.18
C LYS A 947 -4.56 -0.64 20.65
#